data_AF-A0A9Q3Z114-F1
#
_entry.id   AF-A0A9Q3Z114-F1
#
_cell.length_a   1.000
_cell.length_b   1.000
_cell.length_c   1.000
_cell.angle_alpha   90.00
_cell.angle_beta   90.00
_cell.angle_gamma   90.00
#
_symmetry.space_group_name_H-M   'P 1'
#
loop_
_entity.id
_entity.type
_entity.pdbx_description
1 polymer ?
#
loop_
_entity_poly.entity_id
_entity_poly.type
_entity_poly.pdbx_seq_one_letter_code
_entity_poly.pdbx_strand_id
1 'polypeptide(L)'
;MNDNQETGNLLVCSVKLKRVMYPKNGKYESGDWCIITASVEEVIEGEPHIHPVYNTITLLGNFPTYNSNEVYKVVAQEEYNERYKSFQYRVSYFGRPMNLKSEEDKKTFLKPILSDKQLNGFYNTFNDPFEVISKGQIQEMIKVKGVGEVIAQGILKRYCQCIDYSSIYVELDKYGLSKNMIKKLIGEYKSPQVVVDKIKENPYILADAINGIGWEKADKMALRGGLPADSPFRVKAFIVHVLEEEAQNGNSYVNPIDLTNELIYSLGYVDMNKLSDTIQKMYDDKILWRNNINNDLPTTKVGLMRYFNLENRIAQELKRINEGANNFKFDNYENIIKQVEKEQGWEYTDEQKYGIHEALKNQVILITGGGGTGKTSVVNGIIKILQEYKYSQCALSGKASSRMAEVTGEEGYTIHRLLGYNPDGEDSKFVYNKNNPLPSKIIIVDEISMIGGELFYYLIQAISTGSKLILLGDVHQLESIGSMNLAKDILESKCIATVELTKIHRQAQKSGIITESVKLREHPVPLYKSGWTGHVFRGELKDFELEVYSDKTMSMYNILESFKHYLPMATDITEIQILVPIKERGEACVFNINNAIQEIYNPYDSLHNEVTIQFAKNKKFIIRENDKIMVMKNNYKTTDVDGKKVPIFNGQQGIVKEIDLSKGLMYVDMPYVSDKLMIIPKSTWSSLQLGYASTVAKSQGSQYEYVIGCVDYSTPPAMLTKELVYTLMTRATKLCKLCGETRALYQAMSTSFVSTKSTFLKQLLDNEIDDI
;
A
#
# COMPACT_ATOMS: atom_id res chain seq x y z
N MET A 1 7.62 -9.05 -23.03
CA MET A 1 7.46 -8.86 -24.50
C MET A 1 8.74 -9.28 -25.20
N ASN A 2 8.79 -10.53 -25.66
CA ASN A 2 9.76 -10.99 -26.66
C ASN A 2 9.08 -10.88 -28.02
N ASP A 3 9.60 -10.01 -28.86
CA ASP A 3 9.26 -9.89 -30.27
C ASP A 3 9.86 -11.09 -31.01
N ASN A 4 9.01 -12.07 -31.37
CA ASN A 4 9.15 -12.99 -32.51
C ASN A 4 8.01 -14.02 -32.48
N GLN A 5 6.77 -13.56 -32.63
CA GLN A 5 5.70 -14.43 -33.12
C GLN A 5 5.28 -13.86 -34.47
N GLU A 6 5.47 -14.66 -35.53
CA GLU A 6 4.84 -14.44 -36.82
C GLU A 6 3.36 -14.13 -36.55
N THR A 7 2.92 -12.92 -36.92
CA THR A 7 1.54 -12.50 -36.70
C THR A 7 0.66 -13.34 -37.62
N GLY A 8 0.10 -14.42 -37.08
CA GLY A 8 -0.90 -15.22 -37.78
C GLY A 8 -2.08 -14.35 -38.23
N ASN A 9 -2.74 -14.76 -39.31
CA ASN A 9 -3.86 -14.03 -39.89
C ASN A 9 -4.98 -13.83 -38.85
N LEU A 10 -5.60 -12.65 -38.85
CA LEU A 10 -6.74 -12.33 -38.00
C LEU A 10 -8.01 -12.97 -38.57
N LEU A 11 -8.80 -13.63 -37.72
CA LEU A 11 -10.11 -14.18 -38.05
C LEU A 11 -11.19 -13.50 -37.20
N VAL A 12 -12.21 -12.93 -37.85
CA VAL A 12 -13.42 -12.42 -37.22
C VAL A 12 -14.62 -13.17 -37.79
N CYS A 13 -15.34 -13.91 -36.95
CA CYS A 13 -16.48 -14.71 -37.40
C CYS A 13 -17.54 -14.92 -36.31
N SER A 14 -18.75 -15.29 -36.73
CA SER A 14 -19.82 -15.79 -35.87
C SER A 14 -19.79 -17.32 -35.86
N VAL A 15 -19.85 -17.94 -34.68
CA VAL A 15 -19.71 -19.38 -34.50
C VAL A 15 -20.75 -19.97 -33.54
N LYS A 16 -21.09 -21.26 -33.68
CA LYS A 16 -21.78 -22.05 -32.67
C LYS A 16 -20.85 -23.09 -32.07
N LEU A 17 -20.80 -23.18 -30.74
CA LEU A 17 -19.96 -24.15 -30.05
C LEU A 17 -20.47 -25.59 -30.30
N LYS A 18 -19.57 -26.52 -30.59
CA LYS A 18 -19.91 -27.92 -30.93
C LYS A 18 -19.42 -28.93 -29.90
N ARG A 19 -18.16 -28.84 -29.49
CA ARG A 19 -17.58 -29.80 -28.55
C ARG A 19 -16.36 -29.21 -27.83
N VAL A 20 -16.31 -29.43 -26.52
CA VAL A 20 -15.14 -29.19 -25.69
C VAL A 20 -14.15 -30.35 -25.86
N MET A 21 -12.95 -30.05 -26.35
CA MET A 21 -11.85 -31.00 -26.54
C MET A 21 -10.97 -31.09 -25.29
N TYR A 22 -10.84 -29.98 -24.55
CA TYR A 22 -10.15 -29.89 -23.27
C TYR A 22 -10.91 -28.93 -22.35
N PRO A 23 -11.16 -29.28 -21.08
CA PRO A 23 -10.79 -30.54 -20.42
C PRO A 23 -11.53 -31.78 -20.97
N LYS A 24 -10.91 -32.97 -20.91
CA LYS A 24 -11.41 -34.20 -21.55
C LYS A 24 -12.77 -34.69 -21.00
N ASN A 25 -13.14 -34.26 -19.80
CA ASN A 25 -14.43 -34.53 -19.17
C ASN A 25 -15.58 -33.68 -19.77
N GLY A 26 -15.27 -32.75 -20.68
CA GLY A 26 -16.24 -31.91 -21.38
C GLY A 26 -16.92 -30.84 -20.52
N LYS A 27 -16.49 -30.64 -19.27
CA LYS A 27 -17.06 -29.67 -18.33
C LYS A 27 -16.00 -28.67 -17.91
N TYR A 28 -16.31 -27.38 -18.00
CA TYR A 28 -15.47 -26.27 -17.58
C TYR A 28 -16.34 -25.14 -17.00
N GLU A 29 -15.74 -24.28 -16.19
CA GLU A 29 -16.38 -23.10 -15.60
C GLU A 29 -16.09 -21.82 -16.41
N SER A 30 -16.95 -20.81 -16.28
CA SER A 30 -16.78 -19.56 -17.02
C SER A 30 -15.43 -18.90 -16.71
N GLY A 31 -14.57 -18.77 -17.73
CA GLY A 31 -13.22 -18.23 -17.60
C GLY A 31 -12.09 -19.26 -17.59
N ASP A 32 -12.40 -20.57 -17.59
CA ASP A 32 -11.39 -21.62 -17.74
C ASP A 32 -10.76 -21.62 -19.13
N TRP A 33 -9.46 -21.92 -19.18
CA TRP A 33 -8.75 -22.15 -20.44
C TRP A 33 -9.18 -23.48 -21.05
N CYS A 34 -9.77 -23.42 -22.24
CA CYS A 34 -10.33 -24.58 -22.93
C CYS A 34 -9.84 -24.67 -24.39
N ILE A 35 -10.05 -25.85 -24.96
CA ILE A 35 -9.97 -26.07 -26.41
C ILE A 35 -11.36 -26.48 -26.87
N ILE A 36 -12.00 -25.69 -27.72
CA ILE A 36 -13.39 -25.90 -28.15
C ILE A 36 -13.46 -25.90 -29.67
N THR A 37 -14.22 -26.85 -30.22
CA THR A 37 -14.58 -26.85 -31.64
C THR A 37 -15.88 -26.09 -31.87
N ALA A 38 -15.95 -25.31 -32.94
CA ALA A 38 -17.12 -24.50 -33.26
C ALA A 38 -17.43 -24.54 -34.76
N SER A 39 -18.71 -24.55 -35.14
CA SER A 39 -19.12 -24.37 -36.53
C SER A 39 -19.17 -22.88 -36.86
N VAL A 40 -18.62 -22.49 -38.00
CA VAL A 40 -18.68 -21.12 -38.49
C VAL A 40 -20.05 -20.88 -39.13
N GLU A 41 -20.75 -19.86 -38.65
CA GLU A 41 -22.06 -19.45 -39.17
C GLU A 41 -21.90 -18.32 -40.19
N GLU A 42 -21.02 -17.35 -39.92
CA GLU A 42 -20.77 -16.20 -40.79
C GLU A 42 -19.32 -15.75 -40.63
N VAL A 43 -18.64 -15.43 -41.74
CA VAL A 43 -17.28 -14.87 -41.72
C VAL A 43 -17.38 -13.37 -41.95
N ILE A 44 -16.79 -12.59 -41.04
CA ILE A 44 -16.78 -11.13 -41.09
C ILE A 44 -15.44 -10.64 -41.66
N GLU A 45 -14.32 -11.26 -41.26
CA GLU A 45 -12.97 -10.95 -41.72
C GLU A 45 -12.08 -12.20 -41.63
N GLY A 46 -11.17 -12.39 -42.61
CA GLY A 46 -10.27 -13.54 -42.69
C GLY A 46 -10.88 -14.76 -43.41
N GLU A 47 -10.08 -15.82 -43.56
CA GLU A 47 -10.51 -17.09 -44.18
C GLU A 47 -10.29 -18.25 -43.19
N PRO A 48 -11.36 -18.82 -42.59
CA PRO A 48 -11.19 -19.88 -41.61
C PRO A 48 -10.82 -21.23 -42.26
N HIS A 49 -9.83 -21.91 -41.72
CA HIS A 49 -9.49 -23.30 -42.04
C HIS A 49 -10.48 -24.26 -41.37
N ILE A 50 -11.56 -24.58 -42.07
CA ILE A 50 -12.60 -25.48 -41.61
C ILE A 50 -12.13 -26.94 -41.74
N HIS A 51 -12.27 -27.74 -40.68
CA HIS A 51 -11.90 -29.15 -40.71
C HIS A 51 -12.80 -29.92 -41.69
N PRO A 52 -12.23 -30.65 -42.68
CA PRO A 52 -13.00 -31.22 -43.80
C PRO A 52 -14.04 -32.27 -43.39
N VAL A 53 -13.79 -33.01 -42.30
CA VAL A 53 -14.70 -34.06 -41.80
C VAL A 53 -15.74 -33.53 -40.80
N TYR A 54 -15.36 -32.60 -39.92
CA TYR A 54 -16.21 -32.18 -38.80
C TYR A 54 -16.93 -30.85 -39.07
N ASN A 55 -16.56 -30.14 -40.13
CA ASN A 55 -17.08 -28.83 -40.50
C ASN A 55 -16.98 -27.81 -39.34
N THR A 56 -15.86 -27.84 -38.61
CA THR A 56 -15.59 -26.98 -37.46
C THR A 56 -14.20 -26.36 -37.52
N ILE A 57 -14.03 -25.23 -36.85
CA ILE A 57 -12.73 -24.67 -36.48
C ILE A 57 -12.39 -25.03 -35.03
N THR A 58 -11.10 -24.97 -34.68
CA THR A 58 -10.61 -25.19 -33.31
C THR A 58 -10.25 -23.87 -32.67
N LEU A 59 -10.91 -23.53 -31.56
CA LEU A 59 -10.71 -22.31 -30.79
C LEU A 59 -9.95 -22.62 -29.49
N LEU A 60 -8.99 -21.78 -29.13
CA LEU A 60 -8.13 -21.86 -27.95
C LEU A 60 -8.29 -20.60 -27.11
N GLY A 61 -8.53 -20.71 -25.80
CA GLY A 61 -8.63 -19.53 -24.93
C GLY A 61 -9.53 -19.73 -23.72
N ASN A 62 -9.88 -18.62 -23.07
CA ASN A 62 -10.78 -18.64 -21.91
C ASN A 62 -12.21 -18.36 -22.38
N PHE A 63 -13.11 -19.32 -22.16
CA PHE A 63 -14.48 -19.27 -22.70
C PHE A 63 -15.51 -19.08 -21.58
N PRO A 64 -16.65 -18.43 -21.87
CA PRO A 64 -17.79 -18.45 -20.97
C PRO A 64 -18.43 -19.84 -20.95
N THR A 65 -19.37 -20.06 -20.03
CA THR A 65 -20.08 -21.33 -19.87
C THR A 65 -20.61 -21.86 -21.21
N TYR A 66 -20.34 -23.13 -21.51
CA TYR A 66 -20.69 -23.76 -22.79
C TYR A 66 -22.20 -23.75 -23.06
N ASN A 67 -22.63 -23.14 -24.15
CA ASN A 67 -23.99 -23.29 -24.70
C ASN A 67 -23.94 -23.54 -26.21
N SER A 68 -24.27 -24.76 -26.63
CA SER A 68 -24.23 -25.17 -28.05
C SER A 68 -25.33 -24.56 -28.92
N ASN A 69 -26.36 -23.96 -28.31
CA ASN A 69 -27.52 -23.43 -29.03
C ASN A 69 -27.37 -21.95 -29.38
N GLU A 70 -26.31 -21.29 -28.91
CA GLU A 70 -26.09 -19.87 -29.10
C GLU A 70 -25.02 -19.59 -30.15
N VAL A 71 -25.20 -18.48 -30.87
CA VAL A 71 -24.20 -17.94 -31.79
C VAL A 71 -23.33 -16.95 -31.01
N TYR A 72 -22.03 -16.99 -31.22
CA TYR A 72 -21.04 -16.12 -30.61
C TYR A 72 -20.21 -15.42 -31.68
N LYS A 73 -19.90 -14.13 -31.49
CA LYS A 73 -18.88 -13.42 -32.25
C LYS A 73 -17.51 -13.72 -31.65
N VAL A 74 -16.56 -14.05 -32.51
CA VAL A 74 -15.19 -14.42 -32.16
C VAL A 74 -14.22 -13.53 -32.93
N VAL A 75 -13.21 -13.01 -32.23
CA VAL A 75 -11.97 -12.50 -32.85
C VAL A 75 -10.85 -13.40 -32.37
N ALA A 76 -10.09 -13.94 -33.30
CA ALA A 76 -9.02 -14.88 -32.98
C ALA A 76 -7.85 -14.73 -33.94
N GLN A 77 -6.67 -15.09 -33.47
CA GLN A 77 -5.46 -15.12 -34.27
C GLN A 77 -5.14 -16.55 -34.66
N GLU A 78 -4.83 -16.76 -35.93
CA GLU A 78 -4.46 -18.06 -36.47
C GLU A 78 -3.13 -18.55 -35.91
N GLU A 79 -3.07 -19.84 -35.57
CA GLU A 79 -1.88 -20.53 -35.05
C GLU A 79 -1.83 -21.94 -35.68
N TYR A 80 -0.71 -22.31 -36.31
CA TYR A 80 -0.54 -23.65 -36.86
C TYR A 80 -0.02 -24.62 -35.78
N ASN A 81 -0.77 -25.67 -35.51
CA ASN A 81 -0.38 -26.67 -34.53
C ASN A 81 0.41 -27.81 -35.18
N GLU A 82 1.73 -27.83 -35.00
CA GLU A 82 2.61 -28.86 -35.60
C GLU A 82 2.27 -30.29 -35.16
N ARG A 83 1.84 -30.47 -33.90
CA ARG A 83 1.55 -31.79 -33.32
C ARG A 83 0.31 -32.43 -33.96
N TYR A 84 -0.70 -31.63 -34.25
CA TYR A 84 -1.95 -32.11 -34.85
C TYR A 84 -2.06 -31.82 -36.35
N LYS A 85 -1.03 -31.20 -36.94
CA LYS A 85 -0.96 -30.78 -38.35
C LYS A 85 -2.22 -30.04 -38.80
N SER A 86 -2.72 -29.16 -37.95
CA SER A 86 -4.00 -28.47 -38.12
C SER A 86 -3.92 -27.02 -37.68
N PHE A 87 -4.62 -26.13 -38.36
CA PHE A 87 -4.81 -24.75 -37.90
C PHE A 87 -5.74 -24.69 -36.68
N GLN A 88 -5.39 -23.82 -35.75
CA GLN A 88 -6.16 -23.50 -34.56
C GLN A 88 -6.20 -21.98 -34.39
N TYR A 89 -7.15 -21.48 -33.63
CA TYR A 89 -7.41 -20.05 -33.50
C TYR A 89 -7.36 -19.63 -32.03
N ARG A 90 -6.37 -18.81 -31.68
CA ARG A 90 -6.23 -18.26 -30.34
C ARG A 90 -7.15 -17.07 -30.17
N VAL A 91 -8.16 -17.23 -29.33
CA VAL A 91 -9.25 -16.28 -29.16
C VAL A 91 -8.77 -15.07 -28.36
N SER A 92 -8.90 -13.88 -28.95
CA SER A 92 -8.66 -12.59 -28.31
C SER A 92 -9.96 -11.90 -27.89
N TYR A 93 -11.09 -12.26 -28.50
CA TYR A 93 -12.42 -11.83 -28.11
C TYR A 93 -13.46 -12.93 -28.33
N PHE A 94 -14.36 -13.09 -27.36
CA PHE A 94 -15.48 -14.01 -27.42
C PHE A 94 -16.70 -13.37 -26.75
N GLY A 95 -17.80 -13.23 -27.48
CA GLY A 95 -19.01 -12.61 -26.93
C GLY A 95 -20.27 -12.95 -27.72
N ARG A 96 -21.44 -12.84 -27.09
CA ARG A 96 -22.72 -12.97 -27.78
C ARG A 96 -22.96 -11.73 -28.66
N PRO A 97 -23.33 -11.88 -29.95
CA PRO A 97 -23.84 -10.78 -30.74
C PRO A 97 -25.15 -10.30 -30.11
N MET A 98 -25.22 -9.01 -29.77
CA MET A 98 -26.38 -8.47 -29.06
C MET A 98 -27.51 -8.10 -30.02
N ASN A 99 -28.74 -8.46 -29.66
CA ASN A 99 -29.96 -7.98 -30.31
C ASN A 99 -30.50 -6.77 -29.51
N LEU A 100 -29.99 -5.57 -29.78
CA LEU A 100 -30.50 -4.31 -29.19
C LEU A 100 -31.88 -3.97 -29.76
N LYS A 101 -32.91 -4.70 -29.32
CA LYS A 101 -34.29 -4.59 -29.83
C LYS A 101 -35.13 -3.55 -29.10
N SER A 102 -34.86 -3.29 -27.81
CA SER A 102 -35.60 -2.29 -27.04
C SER A 102 -34.94 -0.91 -27.14
N GLU A 103 -35.75 0.16 -27.19
CA GLU A 103 -35.27 1.54 -27.16
C GLU A 103 -34.50 1.86 -25.88
N GLU A 104 -34.83 1.19 -24.77
CA GLU A 104 -34.14 1.38 -23.49
C GLU A 104 -32.73 0.78 -23.48
N ASP A 105 -32.53 -0.37 -24.13
CA ASP A 105 -31.21 -0.97 -24.31
C ASP A 105 -30.33 -0.13 -25.25
N LYS A 106 -30.91 0.35 -26.36
CA LYS A 106 -30.23 1.26 -27.30
C LYS A 106 -29.78 2.54 -26.59
N LYS A 107 -30.65 3.13 -25.78
CA LYS A 107 -30.32 4.32 -24.97
C LYS A 107 -29.22 4.05 -23.96
N THR A 108 -29.29 2.91 -23.27
CA THR A 108 -28.29 2.50 -22.28
C THR A 108 -26.92 2.27 -22.92
N PHE A 109 -26.87 1.67 -24.11
CA PHE A 109 -25.63 1.51 -24.88
C PHE A 109 -25.02 2.85 -25.35
N LEU A 110 -25.85 3.86 -25.65
CA LEU A 110 -25.36 5.16 -26.12
C LEU A 110 -24.83 6.08 -24.99
N LYS A 111 -25.27 5.91 -23.74
CA LYS A 111 -24.78 6.67 -22.56
C LYS A 111 -23.24 6.69 -22.41
N PRO A 112 -22.49 5.58 -22.58
CA PRO A 112 -21.02 5.60 -22.52
C PRO A 112 -20.33 6.18 -23.77
N ILE A 113 -21.08 6.52 -24.83
CA ILE A 113 -20.58 7.05 -26.11
C ILE A 113 -20.81 8.57 -26.21
N LEU A 114 -21.94 9.04 -25.68
CA LEU A 114 -22.45 10.40 -25.76
C LEU A 114 -22.49 11.05 -24.37
N SER A 115 -22.19 12.35 -24.26
CA SER A 115 -22.50 13.11 -23.04
C SER A 115 -24.02 13.25 -22.85
N ASP A 116 -24.51 13.50 -21.64
CA ASP A 116 -25.95 13.65 -21.38
C ASP A 116 -26.62 14.71 -22.29
N LYS A 117 -25.93 15.82 -22.55
CA LYS A 117 -26.39 16.86 -23.49
C LYS A 117 -26.49 16.33 -24.92
N GLN A 118 -25.49 15.56 -25.37
CA GLN A 118 -25.51 14.95 -26.70
C GLN A 118 -26.60 13.88 -26.80
N LEU A 119 -26.69 12.97 -25.82
CA LEU A 119 -27.70 11.92 -25.79
C LEU A 119 -29.11 12.52 -25.90
N ASN A 120 -29.43 13.52 -25.08
CA ASN A 120 -30.71 14.23 -25.16
C ASN A 120 -30.90 14.96 -26.49
N GLY A 121 -29.86 15.61 -27.02
CA GLY A 121 -29.91 16.25 -28.33
C GLY A 121 -30.22 15.27 -29.47
N PHE A 122 -29.61 14.08 -29.43
CA PHE A 122 -29.84 13.02 -30.40
C PHE A 122 -31.28 12.47 -30.33
N TYR A 123 -31.79 12.15 -29.13
CA TYR A 123 -33.17 11.68 -28.95
C TYR A 123 -34.25 12.75 -29.19
N ASN A 124 -33.90 14.04 -29.12
CA ASN A 124 -34.80 15.13 -29.50
C ASN A 124 -34.84 15.37 -31.02
N THR A 125 -33.83 14.87 -31.76
CA THR A 125 -33.68 15.10 -33.21
C THR A 125 -34.11 13.89 -34.04
N PHE A 126 -33.86 12.68 -33.53
CA PHE A 126 -34.13 11.42 -34.25
C PHE A 126 -35.02 10.49 -33.43
N ASN A 127 -35.89 9.74 -34.12
CA ASN A 127 -36.70 8.69 -33.52
C ASN A 127 -35.85 7.47 -33.11
N ASP A 128 -34.82 7.13 -33.89
CA ASP A 128 -33.84 6.09 -33.54
C ASP A 128 -32.40 6.63 -33.70
N PRO A 129 -31.83 7.26 -32.65
CA PRO A 129 -30.46 7.73 -32.68
C PRO A 129 -29.41 6.62 -32.85
N PHE A 130 -29.71 5.40 -32.42
CA PHE A 130 -28.79 4.27 -32.55
C PHE A 130 -28.61 3.91 -34.02
N GLU A 131 -29.70 3.88 -34.80
CA GLU A 131 -29.65 3.59 -36.23
C GLU A 131 -28.77 4.58 -36.99
N VAL A 132 -28.95 5.89 -36.75
CA VAL A 132 -28.17 6.97 -37.38
C VAL A 132 -26.68 6.83 -37.10
N ILE A 133 -26.31 6.52 -35.84
CA ILE A 133 -24.91 6.33 -35.44
C ILE A 133 -24.35 5.01 -35.99
N SER A 134 -25.13 3.92 -35.97
CA SER A 134 -24.70 2.60 -36.43
C SER A 134 -24.43 2.52 -37.93
N LYS A 135 -25.21 3.25 -38.74
CA LYS A 135 -25.04 3.37 -40.19
C LYS A 135 -23.98 4.40 -40.59
N GLY A 136 -23.37 5.08 -39.62
CA GLY A 136 -22.35 6.10 -39.84
C GLY A 136 -22.81 7.31 -40.64
N GLN A 137 -24.07 7.72 -40.45
CA GLN A 137 -24.68 8.82 -41.20
C GLN A 137 -24.21 10.19 -40.66
N ILE A 138 -22.95 10.54 -40.88
CA ILE A 138 -22.33 11.78 -40.35
C ILE A 138 -23.12 13.03 -40.73
N GLN A 139 -23.64 13.10 -41.96
CA GLN A 139 -24.43 14.24 -42.45
C GLN A 139 -25.74 14.43 -41.67
N GLU A 140 -26.34 13.34 -41.18
CA GLU A 140 -27.50 13.41 -40.30
C GLU A 140 -27.07 13.84 -38.89
N MET A 141 -26.01 13.25 -38.34
CA MET A 141 -25.52 13.56 -36.98
C MET A 141 -25.21 15.06 -36.76
N ILE A 142 -24.78 15.79 -37.80
CA ILE A 142 -24.49 17.23 -37.73
C ILE A 142 -25.75 18.08 -37.50
N LYS A 143 -26.95 17.55 -37.79
CA LYS A 143 -28.22 18.23 -37.52
C LYS A 143 -28.51 18.39 -36.03
N VAL A 144 -27.80 17.64 -35.16
CA VAL A 144 -27.92 17.75 -33.70
C VAL A 144 -27.18 18.99 -33.22
N LYS A 145 -27.89 19.88 -32.52
CA LYS A 145 -27.32 21.12 -31.96
C LYS A 145 -26.09 20.83 -31.08
N GLY A 146 -24.94 21.38 -31.46
CA GLY A 146 -23.67 21.19 -30.75
C GLY A 146 -22.81 20.01 -31.21
N VAL A 147 -23.19 19.34 -32.30
CA VAL A 147 -22.42 18.26 -32.93
C VAL A 147 -21.89 18.74 -34.29
N GLY A 148 -20.63 19.15 -34.36
CA GLY A 148 -19.93 19.43 -35.62
C GLY A 148 -19.30 18.17 -36.22
N GLU A 149 -18.75 18.27 -37.42
CA GLU A 149 -18.18 17.14 -38.17
C GLU A 149 -17.09 16.37 -37.40
N VAL A 150 -16.16 17.09 -36.75
CA VAL A 150 -15.11 16.50 -35.89
C VAL A 150 -15.71 15.73 -34.71
N ILE A 151 -16.79 16.25 -34.12
CA ILE A 151 -17.48 15.60 -32.99
C ILE A 151 -18.23 14.37 -33.47
N ALA A 152 -18.89 14.43 -34.63
CA ALA A 152 -19.60 13.31 -35.24
C ALA A 152 -18.64 12.15 -35.57
N GLN A 153 -17.49 12.44 -36.19
CA GLN A 153 -16.43 11.46 -36.42
C GLN A 153 -15.89 10.87 -35.10
N GLY A 154 -15.72 11.70 -34.07
CA GLY A 154 -15.33 11.25 -32.73
C GLY A 154 -16.38 10.34 -32.06
N ILE A 155 -17.67 10.60 -32.26
CA ILE A 155 -18.78 9.74 -31.81
C ILE A 155 -18.73 8.40 -32.54
N LEU A 156 -18.58 8.41 -33.87
CA LEU A 156 -18.47 7.19 -34.68
C LEU A 156 -17.30 6.33 -34.22
N LYS A 157 -16.12 6.94 -34.03
CA LYS A 157 -14.92 6.24 -33.53
C LYS A 157 -15.18 5.60 -32.16
N ARG A 158 -15.86 6.31 -31.24
CA ARG A 158 -16.23 5.77 -29.92
C ARG A 158 -17.27 4.66 -30.02
N TYR A 159 -18.22 4.76 -30.96
CA TYR A 159 -19.21 3.73 -31.24
C TYR A 159 -18.55 2.44 -31.73
N CYS A 160 -17.67 2.53 -32.75
CA CYS A 160 -16.91 1.38 -33.25
C CYS A 160 -16.05 0.73 -32.17
N GLN A 161 -15.49 1.50 -31.24
CA GLN A 161 -14.74 0.95 -30.09
C GLN A 161 -15.62 0.30 -29.01
N CYS A 162 -16.91 0.60 -28.99
CA CYS A 162 -17.85 0.11 -27.96
C CYS A 162 -18.78 -1.00 -28.48
N ILE A 163 -18.99 -1.12 -29.80
CA ILE A 163 -19.96 -2.06 -30.38
C ILE A 163 -19.60 -3.51 -30.08
N ASP A 164 -18.31 -3.85 -30.04
CA ASP A 164 -17.85 -5.18 -29.64
C ASP A 164 -18.11 -5.48 -28.16
N TYR A 165 -18.42 -4.47 -27.36
CA TYR A 165 -18.68 -4.57 -25.93
C TYR A 165 -20.12 -4.14 -25.57
N SER A 166 -21.05 -4.13 -26.53
CA SER A 166 -22.39 -3.59 -26.30
C SER A 166 -23.19 -4.37 -25.25
N SER A 167 -23.04 -5.70 -25.21
CA SER A 167 -23.74 -6.57 -24.26
C SER A 167 -23.33 -6.29 -22.81
N ILE A 168 -22.04 -6.13 -22.54
CA ILE A 168 -21.54 -5.89 -21.19
C ILE A 168 -22.00 -4.52 -20.64
N TYR A 169 -22.10 -3.49 -21.48
CA TYR A 169 -22.55 -2.17 -21.04
C TYR A 169 -24.02 -2.17 -20.59
N VAL A 170 -24.87 -2.92 -21.29
CA VAL A 170 -26.30 -3.01 -20.96
C VAL A 170 -26.51 -3.95 -19.77
N GLU A 171 -25.92 -5.15 -19.80
CA GLU A 171 -26.12 -6.16 -18.75
C GLU A 171 -25.56 -5.72 -17.39
N LEU A 172 -24.53 -4.86 -17.40
CA LEU A 172 -23.91 -4.34 -16.19
C LEU A 172 -24.40 -2.95 -15.76
N ASP A 173 -25.28 -2.29 -16.52
CA ASP A 173 -25.83 -0.96 -16.17
C ASP A 173 -26.59 -1.01 -14.84
N LYS A 174 -27.27 -2.13 -14.56
CA LYS A 174 -27.97 -2.36 -13.29
C LYS A 174 -27.04 -2.29 -12.07
N TYR A 175 -25.75 -2.59 -12.23
CA TYR A 175 -24.74 -2.43 -11.17
C TYR A 175 -24.13 -1.01 -11.13
N GLY A 176 -24.43 -0.16 -12.11
CA GLY A 176 -23.92 1.22 -12.19
C GLY A 176 -22.44 1.31 -12.57
N LEU A 177 -21.91 0.34 -13.31
CA LEU A 177 -20.51 0.27 -13.68
C LEU A 177 -20.13 1.31 -14.75
N SER A 178 -19.10 2.11 -14.47
CA SER A 178 -18.59 3.10 -15.44
C SER A 178 -17.82 2.42 -16.58
N LYS A 179 -17.69 3.13 -17.72
CA LYS A 179 -16.91 2.65 -18.88
C LYS A 179 -15.48 2.25 -18.53
N ASN A 180 -14.82 3.02 -17.66
CA ASN A 180 -13.45 2.74 -17.24
C ASN A 180 -13.36 1.51 -16.34
N MET A 181 -14.37 1.26 -15.51
CA MET A 181 -14.46 0.04 -14.68
C MET A 181 -14.63 -1.20 -15.58
N ILE A 182 -15.53 -1.15 -16.55
CA ILE A 182 -15.77 -2.24 -17.50
C ILE A 182 -14.50 -2.55 -18.31
N LYS A 183 -13.79 -1.52 -18.79
CA LYS A 183 -12.51 -1.71 -19.48
C LYS A 183 -11.44 -2.38 -18.61
N LYS A 184 -11.36 -2.03 -17.32
CA LYS A 184 -10.44 -2.68 -16.38
C LYS A 184 -10.77 -4.16 -16.19
N LEU A 185 -12.05 -4.47 -15.98
CA LEU A 185 -12.53 -5.85 -15.83
C LEU A 185 -12.26 -6.69 -17.07
N ILE A 186 -12.51 -6.14 -18.28
CA ILE A 186 -12.16 -6.83 -19.52
C ILE A 186 -10.64 -7.00 -19.64
N GLY A 187 -9.85 -6.00 -19.22
CA GLY A 187 -8.39 -6.10 -19.18
C GLY A 187 -7.89 -7.24 -18.29
N GLU A 188 -8.59 -7.52 -17.19
CA GLU A 188 -8.27 -8.58 -16.22
C GLU A 188 -8.75 -9.95 -16.70
N TYR A 189 -10.05 -10.09 -17.00
CA TYR A 189 -10.69 -11.36 -17.33
C TYR A 189 -10.63 -11.72 -18.83
N LYS A 190 -10.09 -10.81 -19.66
CA LYS A 190 -9.90 -10.94 -21.12
C LYS A 190 -11.16 -11.22 -21.95
N SER A 191 -12.31 -11.42 -21.32
CA SER A 191 -13.58 -11.75 -21.99
C SER A 191 -14.75 -10.98 -21.36
N PRO A 192 -15.51 -10.20 -22.14
CA PRO A 192 -16.68 -9.48 -21.64
C PRO A 192 -17.76 -10.39 -21.07
N GLN A 193 -17.99 -11.56 -21.66
CA GLN A 193 -19.00 -12.49 -21.16
C GLN A 193 -18.58 -13.10 -19.81
N VAL A 194 -17.30 -13.43 -19.65
CA VAL A 194 -16.76 -13.91 -18.37
C VAL A 194 -16.95 -12.86 -17.27
N VAL A 195 -16.72 -11.58 -17.58
CA VAL A 195 -16.98 -10.49 -16.64
C VAL A 195 -18.46 -10.45 -16.22
N VAL A 196 -19.37 -10.54 -17.19
CA VAL A 196 -20.82 -10.54 -16.93
C VAL A 196 -21.22 -11.73 -16.04
N ASP A 197 -20.78 -12.94 -16.40
CA ASP A 197 -21.13 -14.16 -15.67
C ASP A 197 -20.64 -14.08 -14.23
N LYS A 198 -19.36 -13.71 -14.01
CA LYS A 198 -18.78 -13.60 -12.67
C LYS A 198 -19.48 -12.54 -11.82
N ILE A 199 -19.83 -11.38 -12.37
CA ILE A 199 -20.54 -10.32 -11.61
C ILE A 199 -21.96 -10.76 -11.27
N LYS A 200 -22.65 -11.47 -12.18
CA LYS A 200 -23.99 -12.00 -11.90
C LYS A 200 -23.96 -13.07 -10.81
N GLU A 201 -22.94 -13.91 -10.80
CA GLU A 201 -22.74 -14.93 -9.76
C GLU A 201 -22.37 -14.30 -8.41
N ASN A 202 -21.36 -13.44 -8.39
CA ASN A 202 -20.90 -12.75 -7.19
C ASN A 202 -20.50 -11.30 -7.50
N PRO A 203 -21.37 -10.31 -7.22
CA PRO A 203 -21.05 -8.91 -7.46
C PRO A 203 -19.89 -8.36 -6.62
N TYR A 204 -19.49 -9.03 -5.53
CA TYR A 204 -18.42 -8.55 -4.64
C TYR A 204 -17.02 -8.72 -5.23
N ILE A 205 -16.86 -9.48 -6.33
CA ILE A 205 -15.59 -9.50 -7.08
C ILE A 205 -15.16 -8.11 -7.55
N LEU A 206 -16.10 -7.15 -7.64
CA LEU A 206 -15.80 -5.76 -7.98
C LEU A 206 -14.87 -5.09 -6.96
N ALA A 207 -14.93 -5.51 -5.69
CA ALA A 207 -14.04 -5.01 -4.65
C ALA A 207 -12.60 -5.49 -4.87
N ASP A 208 -12.43 -6.74 -5.32
CA ASP A 208 -11.12 -7.36 -5.57
C ASP A 208 -10.51 -6.90 -6.90
N ALA A 209 -11.33 -6.83 -7.96
CA ALA A 209 -10.90 -6.58 -9.34
C ALA A 209 -10.61 -5.09 -9.65
N ILE A 210 -11.22 -4.15 -8.89
CA ILE A 210 -11.15 -2.72 -9.21
C ILE A 210 -10.61 -1.91 -8.03
N ASN A 211 -9.33 -1.52 -8.13
CA ASN A 211 -8.70 -0.54 -7.26
C ASN A 211 -9.58 0.72 -7.05
N GLY A 212 -9.98 0.97 -5.81
CA GLY A 212 -10.82 2.10 -5.39
C GLY A 212 -12.31 1.80 -5.21
N ILE A 213 -12.74 0.56 -5.43
CA ILE A 213 -14.04 0.04 -4.99
C ILE A 213 -13.83 -0.69 -3.65
N GLY A 214 -14.11 0.01 -2.54
CA GLY A 214 -14.18 -0.63 -1.22
C GLY A 214 -15.53 -1.31 -1.00
N TRP A 215 -15.66 -2.01 0.13
CA TRP A 215 -16.88 -2.72 0.55
C TRP A 215 -18.15 -1.90 0.35
N GLU A 216 -18.23 -0.68 0.88
CA GLU A 216 -19.46 0.13 0.80
C GLU A 216 -19.95 0.37 -0.64
N LYS A 217 -19.01 0.58 -1.58
CA LYS A 217 -19.37 0.79 -2.98
C LYS A 217 -19.79 -0.52 -3.61
N ALA A 218 -19.06 -1.61 -3.35
CA ALA A 218 -19.42 -2.93 -3.83
C ALA A 218 -20.80 -3.37 -3.32
N ASP A 219 -21.11 -3.16 -2.03
CA ASP A 219 -22.41 -3.50 -1.42
C ASP A 219 -23.55 -2.70 -2.06
N LYS A 220 -23.37 -1.38 -2.23
CA LYS A 220 -24.35 -0.52 -2.94
C LYS A 220 -24.61 -1.01 -4.37
N MET A 221 -23.57 -1.42 -5.09
CA MET A 221 -23.68 -1.91 -6.46
C MET A 221 -24.32 -3.30 -6.52
N ALA A 222 -23.97 -4.19 -5.59
CA ALA A 222 -24.53 -5.54 -5.47
C ALA A 222 -26.03 -5.52 -5.18
N LEU A 223 -26.45 -4.73 -4.19
CA LEU A 223 -27.87 -4.56 -3.83
C LEU A 223 -28.65 -3.90 -4.97
N ARG A 224 -28.10 -2.86 -5.61
CA ARG A 224 -28.70 -2.25 -6.81
C ARG A 224 -28.85 -3.25 -7.96
N GLY A 225 -27.89 -4.16 -8.12
CA GLY A 225 -27.90 -5.22 -9.12
C GLY A 225 -28.90 -6.35 -8.87
N GLY A 226 -29.61 -6.32 -7.73
CA GLY A 226 -30.66 -7.26 -7.34
C GLY A 226 -30.23 -8.36 -6.37
N LEU A 227 -29.05 -8.26 -5.74
CA LEU A 227 -28.62 -9.25 -4.75
C LEU A 227 -29.47 -9.14 -3.47
N PRO A 228 -30.00 -10.24 -2.91
CA PRO A 228 -30.72 -10.20 -1.63
C PRO A 228 -29.85 -9.70 -0.48
N ALA A 229 -30.45 -8.97 0.45
CA ALA A 229 -29.75 -8.38 1.60
C ALA A 229 -29.19 -9.44 2.58
N ASP A 230 -29.77 -10.63 2.61
CA ASP A 230 -29.35 -11.78 3.42
C ASP A 230 -28.56 -12.83 2.61
N SER A 231 -28.04 -12.44 1.44
CA SER A 231 -27.27 -13.32 0.56
C SER A 231 -25.98 -13.81 1.24
N PRO A 232 -25.64 -15.10 1.19
CA PRO A 232 -24.36 -15.64 1.68
C PRO A 232 -23.13 -14.94 1.09
N PHE A 233 -23.22 -14.47 -0.17
CA PHE A 233 -22.15 -13.70 -0.80
C PHE A 233 -21.90 -12.36 -0.11
N ARG A 234 -22.97 -11.68 0.32
CA ARG A 234 -22.91 -10.42 1.07
C ARG A 234 -22.30 -10.64 2.44
N VAL A 235 -22.79 -11.65 3.17
CA VAL A 235 -22.26 -12.02 4.50
C VAL A 235 -20.77 -12.35 4.41
N LYS A 236 -20.37 -13.24 3.49
CA LYS A 236 -18.97 -13.62 3.27
C LYS A 236 -18.09 -12.42 2.97
N ALA A 237 -18.50 -11.57 2.02
CA ALA A 237 -17.71 -10.42 1.61
C ALA A 237 -17.63 -9.35 2.72
N PHE A 238 -18.65 -9.20 3.56
CA PHE A 238 -18.58 -8.33 4.73
C PHE A 238 -17.64 -8.86 5.80
N ILE A 239 -17.70 -10.17 6.13
CA ILE A 239 -16.78 -10.80 7.08
C ILE A 239 -15.33 -10.59 6.64
N VAL A 240 -15.04 -10.84 5.35
CA VAL A 240 -13.69 -10.61 4.80
C VAL A 240 -13.31 -9.15 4.89
N HIS A 241 -14.21 -8.22 4.61
CA HIS A 241 -13.96 -6.78 4.74
C HIS A 241 -13.60 -6.37 6.17
N VAL A 242 -14.40 -6.77 7.16
CA VAL A 242 -14.18 -6.44 8.58
C VAL A 242 -12.85 -7.01 9.05
N LEU A 243 -12.59 -8.29 8.79
CA LEU A 243 -11.34 -8.93 9.21
C LEU A 243 -10.11 -8.38 8.47
N GLU A 244 -10.27 -7.93 7.22
CA GLU A 244 -9.20 -7.27 6.50
C GLU A 244 -8.90 -5.89 7.09
N GLU A 245 -9.92 -5.11 7.43
CA GLU A 245 -9.74 -3.82 8.11
C GLU A 245 -9.06 -3.99 9.47
N GLU A 246 -9.49 -4.97 10.26
CA GLU A 246 -8.85 -5.35 11.52
C GLU A 246 -7.39 -5.76 11.32
N ALA A 247 -7.09 -6.56 10.30
CA ALA A 247 -5.72 -6.92 9.99
C ALA A 247 -4.87 -5.72 9.54
N GLN A 248 -5.43 -4.76 8.81
CA GLN A 248 -4.73 -3.51 8.48
C GLN A 248 -4.50 -2.62 9.71
N ASN A 249 -5.35 -2.75 10.74
CA ASN A 249 -5.14 -2.17 12.07
C ASN A 249 -4.15 -2.98 12.93
N GLY A 250 -3.65 -4.11 12.41
CA GLY A 250 -2.66 -4.98 13.04
C GLY A 250 -3.25 -6.19 13.78
N ASN A 251 -4.56 -6.38 13.76
CA ASN A 251 -5.26 -7.51 14.39
C ASN A 251 -5.49 -8.64 13.39
N SER A 252 -4.68 -9.70 13.46
CA SER A 252 -4.86 -10.90 12.64
C SER A 252 -6.07 -11.74 13.03
N TYR A 253 -6.57 -11.57 14.25
CA TYR A 253 -7.80 -12.17 14.73
C TYR A 253 -8.61 -11.23 15.63
N VAL A 254 -9.89 -11.56 15.79
CA VAL A 254 -10.84 -10.88 16.67
C VAL A 254 -11.61 -11.89 17.52
N ASN A 255 -12.35 -11.38 18.50
CA ASN A 255 -13.33 -12.17 19.23
C ASN A 255 -14.55 -12.46 18.32
N PRO A 256 -15.00 -13.71 18.19
CA PRO A 256 -16.17 -14.06 17.40
C PRO A 256 -17.46 -13.32 17.80
N ILE A 257 -17.60 -12.95 19.07
CA ILE A 257 -18.75 -12.19 19.57
C ILE A 257 -18.74 -10.77 18.98
N ASP A 258 -17.59 -10.11 18.98
CA ASP A 258 -17.43 -8.75 18.44
C ASP A 258 -17.71 -8.75 16.93
N LEU A 259 -17.17 -9.73 16.21
CA LEU A 259 -17.47 -9.91 14.77
C LEU A 259 -18.96 -10.13 14.53
N THR A 260 -19.62 -10.95 15.34
CA THR A 260 -21.06 -11.22 15.22
C THR A 260 -21.91 -9.99 15.51
N ASN A 261 -21.54 -9.18 16.51
CA ASN A 261 -22.22 -7.93 16.82
C ASN A 261 -22.08 -6.92 15.68
N GLU A 262 -20.89 -6.79 15.11
CA GLU A 262 -20.64 -5.92 13.95
C GLU A 262 -21.43 -6.37 12.72
N LEU A 263 -21.49 -7.68 12.46
CA LEU A 263 -22.33 -8.28 11.42
C LEU A 263 -23.80 -7.89 11.57
N ILE A 264 -24.37 -8.04 12.77
CA ILE A 264 -25.77 -7.72 13.05
C ILE A 264 -26.03 -6.22 12.93
N TYR A 265 -25.12 -5.38 13.44
CA TYR A 265 -25.25 -3.93 13.41
C TYR A 265 -25.19 -3.39 11.97
N SER A 266 -24.22 -3.85 11.18
CA SER A 266 -23.93 -3.29 9.86
C SER A 266 -24.74 -3.91 8.72
N LEU A 267 -25.08 -5.20 8.78
CA LEU A 267 -25.88 -5.86 7.73
C LEU A 267 -27.39 -5.80 7.98
N GLY A 268 -27.83 -5.58 9.21
CA GLY A 268 -29.24 -5.64 9.63
C GLY A 268 -29.71 -7.08 9.89
N TYR A 269 -30.97 -7.39 9.56
CA TYR A 269 -31.51 -8.73 9.75
C TYR A 269 -30.87 -9.73 8.78
N VAL A 270 -30.16 -10.72 9.34
CA VAL A 270 -29.66 -11.90 8.65
C VAL A 270 -30.17 -13.12 9.40
N ASP A 271 -30.72 -14.10 8.68
CA ASP A 271 -31.14 -15.37 9.29
C ASP A 271 -29.93 -16.06 9.94
N MET A 272 -30.07 -16.42 11.22
CA MET A 272 -28.96 -16.97 12.02
C MET A 272 -28.47 -18.33 11.48
N ASN A 273 -29.34 -19.14 10.88
CA ASN A 273 -28.92 -20.41 10.28
C ASN A 273 -28.10 -20.14 9.02
N LYS A 274 -28.55 -19.22 8.16
CA LYS A 274 -27.77 -18.81 6.97
C LYS A 274 -26.41 -18.22 7.34
N LEU A 275 -26.35 -17.41 8.40
CA LEU A 275 -25.10 -16.85 8.91
C LEU A 275 -24.16 -17.98 9.37
N SER A 276 -24.66 -18.90 10.20
CA SER A 276 -23.91 -20.05 10.69
C SER A 276 -23.40 -20.93 9.55
N ASP A 277 -24.25 -21.27 8.59
CA ASP A 277 -23.90 -22.08 7.41
C ASP A 277 -22.84 -21.38 6.55
N THR A 278 -22.96 -20.07 6.38
CA THR A 278 -21.98 -19.27 5.61
C THR A 278 -20.62 -19.27 6.31
N ILE A 279 -20.59 -19.03 7.62
CA ILE A 279 -19.36 -19.06 8.42
C ILE A 279 -18.73 -20.47 8.40
N GLN A 280 -19.54 -21.52 8.55
CA GLN A 280 -19.05 -22.89 8.50
C GLN A 280 -18.43 -23.22 7.14
N LYS A 281 -19.09 -22.84 6.04
CA LYS A 281 -18.54 -22.99 4.70
C LYS A 281 -17.23 -22.21 4.52
N MET A 282 -17.11 -21.02 5.11
CA MET A 282 -15.85 -20.26 5.09
C MET A 282 -14.71 -20.93 5.86
N TYR A 283 -15.00 -21.71 6.92
CA TYR A 283 -14.00 -22.57 7.56
C TYR A 283 -13.62 -23.75 6.66
N ASP A 284 -14.60 -24.42 6.07
CA ASP A 284 -14.38 -25.56 5.18
C ASP A 284 -13.55 -25.17 3.94
N ASP A 285 -13.83 -23.99 3.37
CA ASP A 285 -13.09 -23.38 2.25
C ASP A 285 -11.71 -22.83 2.65
N LYS A 286 -11.29 -22.94 3.92
CA LYS A 286 -10.04 -22.39 4.48
C LYS A 286 -9.87 -20.88 4.26
N ILE A 287 -10.98 -20.14 4.31
CA ILE A 287 -10.96 -18.67 4.24
C ILE A 287 -10.79 -18.10 5.65
N LEU A 288 -11.48 -18.68 6.61
CA LEU A 288 -11.36 -18.34 8.02
C LEU A 288 -10.49 -19.34 8.77
N TRP A 289 -9.77 -18.83 9.76
CA TRP A 289 -9.09 -19.60 10.77
C TRP A 289 -9.82 -19.45 12.11
N ARG A 290 -9.85 -20.52 12.90
CA ARG A 290 -10.31 -20.53 14.29
C ARG A 290 -9.42 -21.42 15.15
N ASN A 291 -9.27 -21.11 16.43
CA ASN A 291 -8.61 -22.02 17.35
C ASN A 291 -9.51 -23.22 17.72
N ASN A 292 -8.90 -24.37 17.97
CA ASN A 292 -9.60 -25.51 18.56
C ASN A 292 -9.89 -25.21 20.03
N ILE A 293 -11.13 -25.43 20.47
CA ILE A 293 -11.52 -25.37 21.88
C ILE A 293 -11.04 -26.66 22.55
N ASN A 294 -9.72 -26.81 22.73
CA ASN A 294 -9.15 -27.86 23.58
C ASN A 294 -8.44 -27.17 24.75
N ASN A 295 -9.12 -27.16 25.90
CA ASN A 295 -8.76 -26.90 27.31
C ASN A 295 -7.66 -25.89 27.74
N ASP A 296 -6.77 -25.37 26.89
CA ASP A 296 -5.69 -24.46 27.31
C ASP A 296 -5.85 -23.02 26.79
N LEU A 297 -6.74 -22.77 25.81
CA LEU A 297 -7.08 -21.42 25.33
C LEU A 297 -8.54 -21.09 25.69
N PRO A 298 -8.79 -20.28 26.74
CA PRO A 298 -10.14 -20.02 27.24
C PRO A 298 -11.00 -19.12 26.33
N THR A 299 -10.45 -18.57 25.24
CA THR A 299 -11.16 -17.66 24.33
C THR A 299 -11.14 -18.15 22.89
N THR A 300 -12.32 -18.23 22.27
CA THR A 300 -12.45 -18.50 20.83
C THR A 300 -11.92 -17.31 20.05
N LYS A 301 -11.09 -17.56 19.03
CA LYS A 301 -10.50 -16.55 18.12
C LYS A 301 -10.96 -16.83 16.70
N VAL A 302 -11.22 -15.78 15.91
CA VAL A 302 -11.51 -15.89 14.48
C VAL A 302 -10.70 -14.88 13.69
N GLY A 303 -10.11 -15.31 12.58
CA GLY A 303 -9.30 -14.45 11.71
C GLY A 303 -9.31 -14.96 10.28
N LEU A 304 -8.68 -14.23 9.36
CA LEU A 304 -8.49 -14.71 8.00
C LEU A 304 -7.32 -15.70 7.95
N MET A 305 -7.54 -16.85 7.30
CA MET A 305 -6.53 -17.89 7.15
C MET A 305 -5.25 -17.39 6.47
N ARG A 306 -5.37 -16.41 5.55
CA ARG A 306 -4.19 -15.80 4.90
C ARG A 306 -3.24 -15.13 5.88
N TYR A 307 -3.75 -14.47 6.92
CA TYR A 307 -2.91 -13.81 7.92
C TYR A 307 -2.28 -14.83 8.85
N PHE A 308 -3.05 -15.81 9.33
CA PHE A 308 -2.49 -16.94 10.09
C PHE A 308 -1.34 -17.63 9.34
N ASN A 309 -1.53 -17.95 8.05
CA ASN A 309 -0.50 -18.54 7.20
C ASN A 309 0.72 -17.64 7.03
N LEU A 310 0.53 -16.32 6.91
CA LEU A 310 1.62 -15.36 6.82
C LEU A 310 2.46 -15.38 8.11
N GLU A 311 1.82 -15.32 9.27
CA GLU A 311 2.50 -15.35 10.57
C GLU A 311 3.23 -16.68 10.79
N ASN A 312 2.61 -17.80 10.43
CA ASN A 312 3.23 -19.13 10.52
C ASN A 312 4.49 -19.22 9.63
N ARG A 313 4.40 -18.75 8.39
CA ARG A 313 5.58 -18.67 7.50
C ARG A 313 6.68 -17.78 8.06
N ILE A 314 6.33 -16.65 8.70
CA ILE A 314 7.31 -15.79 9.35
C ILE A 314 7.98 -16.52 10.52
N ALA A 315 7.20 -17.18 11.38
CA ALA A 315 7.72 -17.96 12.50
C ALA A 315 8.68 -19.07 12.03
N GLN A 316 8.31 -19.81 10.98
CA GLN A 316 9.12 -20.87 10.38
C GLN A 316 10.44 -20.34 9.81
N GLU A 317 10.41 -19.23 9.07
CA GLU A 317 11.62 -18.66 8.48
C GLU A 317 12.53 -18.03 9.55
N LEU A 318 11.98 -17.43 10.60
CA LEU A 318 12.75 -16.97 11.76
C LEU A 318 13.44 -18.13 12.49
N LYS A 319 12.72 -19.22 12.78
CA LYS A 319 13.29 -20.44 13.38
C LYS A 319 14.39 -21.03 12.50
N ARG A 320 14.15 -21.16 11.19
CA ARG A 320 15.15 -21.65 10.22
C ARG A 320 16.45 -20.85 10.26
N ILE A 321 16.36 -19.52 10.33
CA ILE A 321 17.56 -18.68 10.41
C ILE A 321 18.22 -18.86 11.78
N ASN A 322 17.43 -18.83 12.86
CA ASN A 322 17.92 -18.89 14.24
C ASN A 322 18.64 -20.21 14.57
N GLU A 323 18.11 -21.34 14.10
CA GLU A 323 18.65 -22.69 14.29
C GLU A 323 19.80 -23.02 13.33
N GLY A 324 20.11 -22.12 12.39
CA GLY A 324 21.23 -22.28 11.47
C GLY A 324 22.58 -22.34 12.18
N ALA A 325 23.48 -23.23 11.70
CA ALA A 325 24.80 -23.39 12.28
C ALA A 325 25.59 -22.05 12.30
N ASN A 326 26.16 -21.72 13.45
CA ASN A 326 27.00 -20.54 13.61
C ASN A 326 28.44 -20.81 13.16
N ASN A 327 28.75 -20.39 11.94
CA ASN A 327 30.06 -20.54 11.30
C ASN A 327 30.88 -19.24 11.31
N PHE A 328 30.44 -18.21 12.02
CA PHE A 328 31.19 -16.95 12.14
C PHE A 328 32.38 -17.14 13.09
N LYS A 329 33.51 -16.56 12.73
CA LYS A 329 34.74 -16.56 13.55
C LYS A 329 34.81 -15.28 14.37
N PHE A 330 34.94 -15.39 15.69
CA PHE A 330 34.96 -14.23 16.59
C PHE A 330 35.77 -14.45 17.89
N ASP A 331 36.72 -15.38 17.93
CA ASP A 331 37.43 -15.83 19.15
C ASP A 331 38.21 -14.71 19.89
N ASN A 332 38.48 -13.57 19.24
CA ASN A 332 39.18 -12.41 19.80
C ASN A 332 38.32 -11.14 19.91
N TYR A 333 36.99 -11.25 19.91
CA TYR A 333 36.09 -10.09 19.83
C TYR A 333 36.32 -9.08 20.97
N GLU A 334 36.65 -9.51 22.18
CA GLU A 334 36.91 -8.61 23.31
C GLU A 334 38.09 -7.66 23.08
N ASN A 335 39.15 -8.14 22.43
CA ASN A 335 40.31 -7.32 22.09
C ASN A 335 39.96 -6.32 20.97
N ILE A 336 39.16 -6.75 20.00
CA ILE A 336 38.65 -5.86 18.94
C ILE A 336 37.78 -4.76 19.57
N ILE A 337 36.90 -5.09 20.51
CA ILE A 337 36.09 -4.09 21.21
C ILE A 337 36.96 -3.08 21.96
N LYS A 338 37.98 -3.51 22.71
CA LYS A 338 38.92 -2.59 23.37
C LYS A 338 39.64 -1.67 22.38
N GLN A 339 39.97 -2.17 21.19
CA GLN A 339 40.56 -1.36 20.13
C GLN A 339 39.55 -0.34 19.59
N VAL A 340 38.31 -0.76 19.31
CA VAL A 340 37.23 0.13 18.85
C VAL A 340 36.96 1.24 19.88
N GLU A 341 36.89 0.89 21.18
CA GLU A 341 36.72 1.85 22.28
C GLU A 341 37.85 2.90 22.31
N LYS A 342 39.10 2.46 22.07
CA LYS A 342 40.27 3.34 21.99
C LYS A 342 40.22 4.27 20.76
N GLU A 343 39.82 3.75 19.61
CA GLU A 343 39.72 4.52 18.36
C GLU A 343 38.62 5.58 18.41
N GLN A 344 37.46 5.24 18.97
CA GLN A 344 36.32 6.17 19.08
C GLN A 344 36.41 7.12 20.28
N GLY A 345 37.32 6.85 21.23
CA GLY A 345 37.56 7.69 22.41
C GLY A 345 36.49 7.60 23.50
N TRP A 346 35.66 6.55 23.50
CA TRP A 346 34.65 6.28 24.51
C TRP A 346 34.38 4.78 24.65
N GLU A 347 33.93 4.35 25.84
CA GLU A 347 33.72 2.94 26.18
C GLU A 347 32.25 2.51 26.04
N TYR A 348 32.02 1.29 25.55
CA TYR A 348 30.70 0.68 25.54
C TYR A 348 30.22 0.38 26.95
N THR A 349 28.92 0.58 27.19
CA THR A 349 28.29 0.16 28.46
C THR A 349 28.23 -1.37 28.57
N ASP A 350 28.04 -1.89 29.77
CA ASP A 350 27.89 -3.34 29.98
C ASP A 350 26.72 -3.93 29.18
N GLU A 351 25.61 -3.19 29.06
CA GLU A 351 24.45 -3.58 28.25
C GLU A 351 24.79 -3.66 26.76
N GLN A 352 25.61 -2.73 26.26
CA GLN A 352 26.08 -2.73 24.89
C GLN A 352 27.06 -3.87 24.63
N LYS A 353 28.01 -4.11 25.55
CA LYS A 353 28.94 -5.26 25.47
C LYS A 353 28.20 -6.59 25.48
N TYR A 354 27.18 -6.71 26.34
CA TYR A 354 26.27 -7.85 26.36
C TYR A 354 25.51 -8.01 25.04
N GLY A 355 24.98 -6.91 24.49
CA GLY A 355 24.33 -6.89 23.17
C GLY A 355 25.23 -7.37 22.03
N ILE A 356 26.48 -6.92 22.00
CA ILE A 356 27.48 -7.37 21.03
C ILE A 356 27.73 -8.86 21.19
N HIS A 357 27.98 -9.32 22.42
CA HIS A 357 28.24 -10.74 22.70
C HIS A 357 27.06 -11.65 22.30
N GLU A 358 25.83 -11.28 22.65
CA GLU A 358 24.63 -12.04 22.27
C GLU A 358 24.42 -12.05 20.75
N ALA A 359 24.71 -10.93 20.07
CA ALA A 359 24.62 -10.87 18.61
C ALA A 359 25.64 -11.78 17.91
N LEU A 360 26.82 -11.99 18.50
CA LEU A 360 27.81 -12.92 17.96
C LEU A 360 27.34 -14.38 18.09
N LYS A 361 26.75 -14.73 19.24
CA LYS A 361 26.29 -16.09 19.56
C LYS A 361 25.07 -16.53 18.78
N ASN A 362 24.08 -15.66 18.63
CA ASN A 362 22.79 -16.00 18.05
C ASN A 362 22.72 -15.62 16.54
N GLN A 363 21.95 -16.38 15.74
CA GLN A 363 21.75 -16.02 14.33
C GLN A 363 20.67 -14.97 14.15
N VAL A 364 19.63 -14.98 14.96
CA VAL A 364 18.63 -13.91 14.98
C VAL A 364 18.70 -13.22 16.33
N ILE A 365 18.77 -11.90 16.32
CA ILE A 365 18.74 -11.09 17.53
C ILE A 365 17.90 -9.83 17.33
N LEU A 366 17.12 -9.47 18.34
CA LEU A 366 16.48 -8.17 18.47
C LEU A 366 17.26 -7.31 19.46
N ILE A 367 17.72 -6.14 19.03
CA ILE A 367 18.32 -5.12 19.89
C ILE A 367 17.35 -3.94 19.94
N THR A 368 16.71 -3.75 21.09
CA THR A 368 15.70 -2.70 21.32
C THR A 368 16.22 -1.65 22.30
N GLY A 369 15.68 -0.44 22.20
CA GLY A 369 15.99 0.65 23.14
C GLY A 369 15.56 2.01 22.61
N GLY A 370 15.45 2.99 23.49
CA GLY A 370 15.03 4.35 23.14
C GLY A 370 16.08 5.13 22.34
N GLY A 371 15.78 6.40 22.06
CA GLY A 371 16.76 7.36 21.57
C GLY A 371 17.94 7.54 22.54
N GLY A 372 19.17 7.58 22.02
CA GLY A 372 20.36 7.86 22.83
C GLY A 372 20.94 6.69 23.64
N THR A 373 20.42 5.47 23.49
CA THR A 373 20.92 4.26 24.16
C THR A 373 22.04 3.52 23.39
N GLY A 374 22.35 3.98 22.17
CA GLY A 374 23.50 3.50 21.38
C GLY A 374 23.28 2.21 20.60
N LYS A 375 22.05 1.92 20.15
CA LYS A 375 21.73 0.77 19.26
C LYS A 375 22.66 0.66 18.06
N THR A 376 22.85 1.76 17.33
CA THR A 376 23.72 1.79 16.13
C THR A 376 25.20 1.61 16.50
N SER A 377 25.61 2.05 17.68
CA SER A 377 26.97 1.84 18.17
C SER A 377 27.27 0.37 18.46
N VAL A 378 26.29 -0.38 18.99
CA VAL A 378 26.38 -1.85 19.15
C VAL A 378 26.57 -2.52 17.79
N VAL A 379 25.80 -2.11 16.78
CA VAL A 379 25.96 -2.65 15.42
C VAL A 379 27.32 -2.32 14.81
N ASN A 380 27.83 -1.10 14.99
CA ASN A 380 29.18 -0.77 14.57
C ASN A 380 30.23 -1.71 15.21
N GLY A 381 30.10 -1.99 16.51
CA GLY A 381 30.97 -2.95 17.20
C GLY A 381 30.90 -4.35 16.58
N ILE A 382 29.70 -4.85 16.32
CA ILE A 382 29.47 -6.17 15.68
C ILE A 382 30.11 -6.22 14.28
N ILE A 383 29.92 -5.18 13.46
CA ILE A 383 30.48 -5.10 12.11
C ILE A 383 32.02 -5.09 12.17
N LYS A 384 32.63 -4.35 13.10
CA LYS A 384 34.10 -4.35 13.26
C LYS A 384 34.65 -5.73 13.63
N ILE A 385 33.93 -6.50 14.44
CA ILE A 385 34.31 -7.87 14.78
C ILE A 385 34.15 -8.80 13.57
N LEU A 386 33.07 -8.65 12.81
CA LEU A 386 32.71 -9.53 11.69
C LEU A 386 33.07 -8.95 10.32
N GLN A 387 34.09 -8.08 10.25
CA GLN A 387 34.47 -7.34 9.05
C GLN A 387 34.88 -8.21 7.85
N GLU A 388 35.25 -9.48 8.10
CA GLU A 388 35.57 -10.46 7.03
C GLU A 388 34.33 -10.94 6.26
N TYR A 389 33.13 -10.68 6.77
CA TYR A 389 31.87 -11.14 6.20
C TYR A 389 31.11 -9.98 5.55
N LYS A 390 30.57 -10.22 4.35
CA LYS A 390 29.70 -9.25 3.68
C LYS A 390 28.42 -9.05 4.48
N TYR A 391 28.08 -7.79 4.73
CA TYR A 391 26.82 -7.40 5.35
C TYR A 391 26.00 -6.52 4.43
N SER A 392 24.70 -6.47 4.69
CA SER A 392 23.79 -5.50 4.11
C SER A 392 22.91 -4.92 5.20
N GLN A 393 22.66 -3.63 5.12
CA GLN A 393 21.82 -2.92 6.06
C GLN A 393 20.63 -2.29 5.36
N CYS A 394 19.46 -2.39 5.97
CA CYS A 394 18.25 -1.89 5.38
C CYS A 394 17.25 -1.36 6.39
N ALA A 395 16.33 -0.52 5.90
CA ALA A 395 15.20 0.00 6.66
C ALA A 395 13.97 0.12 5.75
N LEU A 396 12.82 0.45 6.34
CA LEU A 396 11.61 0.73 5.56
C LEU A 396 11.76 1.99 4.68
N SER A 397 12.39 3.04 5.23
CA SER A 397 12.55 4.34 4.58
C SER A 397 14.00 4.61 4.17
N GLY A 398 14.20 5.34 3.07
CA GLY A 398 15.53 5.73 2.61
C GLY A 398 16.28 6.58 3.64
N LYS A 399 15.57 7.45 4.36
CA LYS A 399 16.14 8.33 5.38
C LYS A 399 16.67 7.56 6.60
N ALA A 400 15.95 6.52 7.04
CA ALA A 400 16.43 5.63 8.09
C ALA A 400 17.68 4.87 7.63
N SER A 401 17.67 4.32 6.41
CA SER A 401 18.85 3.59 5.89
C SER A 401 20.08 4.48 5.69
N SER A 402 19.91 5.75 5.27
CA SER A 402 21.03 6.70 5.12
C SER A 402 21.70 7.03 6.45
N ARG A 403 20.94 7.12 7.55
CA ARG A 403 21.54 7.35 8.88
C ARG A 403 22.36 6.19 9.37
N MET A 404 21.87 4.98 9.14
CA MET A 404 22.64 3.80 9.44
C MET A 404 23.94 3.79 8.63
N ALA A 405 23.89 4.26 7.38
CA ALA A 405 25.08 4.43 6.54
C ALA A 405 26.09 5.42 7.11
N GLU A 406 25.64 6.56 7.65
CA GLU A 406 26.52 7.54 8.30
C GLU A 406 27.28 6.95 9.50
N VAL A 407 26.64 6.10 10.29
CA VAL A 407 27.26 5.51 11.49
C VAL A 407 28.14 4.31 11.17
N THR A 408 27.75 3.50 10.19
CA THR A 408 28.46 2.25 9.82
C THR A 408 29.54 2.46 8.75
N GLY A 409 29.43 3.54 7.97
CA GLY A 409 30.33 3.86 6.86
C GLY A 409 30.05 3.11 5.54
N GLU A 410 28.96 2.34 5.45
CA GLU A 410 28.59 1.56 4.25
C GLU A 410 27.20 1.93 3.72
N GLU A 411 26.92 1.67 2.43
CA GLU A 411 25.64 2.03 1.82
C GLU A 411 24.45 1.33 2.52
N GLY A 412 23.43 2.11 2.87
CA GLY A 412 22.16 1.61 3.39
C GLY A 412 21.07 1.56 2.32
N TYR A 413 20.22 0.53 2.38
CA TYR A 413 19.16 0.31 1.40
C TYR A 413 17.75 0.39 2.00
N THR A 414 16.75 0.73 1.19
CA THR A 414 15.38 0.33 1.54
C THR A 414 15.24 -1.18 1.36
N ILE A 415 14.35 -1.84 2.10
CA ILE A 415 14.10 -3.29 1.94
C ILE A 415 13.76 -3.63 0.47
N HIS A 416 12.96 -2.79 -0.19
CA HIS A 416 12.63 -2.97 -1.61
C HIS A 416 13.86 -2.91 -2.53
N ARG A 417 14.77 -1.96 -2.29
CA ARG A 417 16.01 -1.82 -3.07
C ARG A 417 16.96 -2.99 -2.80
N LEU A 418 17.08 -3.41 -1.54
CA LEU A 418 17.89 -4.57 -1.15
C LEU A 418 17.42 -5.85 -1.84
N LEU A 419 16.10 -6.06 -1.90
CA LEU A 419 15.50 -7.23 -2.55
C LEU A 419 15.44 -7.14 -4.09
N GLY A 420 15.90 -6.04 -4.68
CA GLY A 420 15.90 -5.83 -6.12
C GLY A 420 14.50 -5.76 -6.73
N TYR A 421 13.58 -5.01 -6.10
CA TYR A 421 12.20 -4.88 -6.59
C TYR A 421 12.13 -4.33 -8.02
N ASN A 422 11.49 -5.08 -8.93
CA ASN A 422 11.25 -4.67 -10.31
C ASN A 422 9.73 -4.56 -10.64
N PRO A 423 9.19 -3.34 -10.79
CA PRO A 423 7.77 -3.12 -11.03
C PRO A 423 7.31 -3.34 -12.47
N ASP A 424 8.22 -3.47 -13.44
CA ASP A 424 7.90 -3.63 -14.87
C ASP A 424 7.97 -5.09 -15.35
N GLY A 425 8.28 -6.06 -14.45
CA GLY A 425 8.27 -7.48 -14.79
C GLY A 425 6.86 -8.08 -14.83
N GLU A 426 6.64 -9.10 -15.67
CA GLU A 426 5.33 -9.78 -15.84
C GLU A 426 4.73 -10.33 -14.53
N ASP A 427 5.53 -10.42 -13.46
CA ASP A 427 5.13 -10.92 -12.14
C ASP A 427 5.44 -9.98 -10.94
N SER A 428 5.80 -8.69 -11.11
CA SER A 428 6.11 -7.79 -9.97
C SER A 428 6.97 -8.43 -8.85
N LYS A 429 8.07 -9.11 -9.23
CA LYS A 429 8.85 -9.97 -8.31
C LYS A 429 10.09 -9.27 -7.73
N PHE A 430 10.41 -9.63 -6.49
CA PHE A 430 11.72 -9.39 -5.88
C PHE A 430 12.76 -10.33 -6.51
N VAL A 431 13.90 -9.77 -6.93
CA VAL A 431 15.02 -10.54 -7.49
C VAL A 431 15.59 -11.50 -6.46
N TYR A 432 15.77 -11.04 -5.23
CA TYR A 432 16.21 -11.88 -4.13
C TYR A 432 15.01 -12.47 -3.41
N ASN A 433 15.05 -13.79 -3.20
CA ASN A 433 13.97 -14.59 -2.64
C ASN A 433 14.52 -15.94 -2.15
N LYS A 434 13.64 -16.85 -1.72
CA LYS A 434 14.03 -18.18 -1.23
C LYS A 434 14.91 -19.00 -2.19
N ASN A 435 14.69 -18.86 -3.50
CA ASN A 435 15.44 -19.59 -4.53
C ASN A 435 16.66 -18.82 -5.03
N ASN A 436 16.76 -17.53 -4.73
CA ASN A 436 17.90 -16.67 -5.04
C ASN A 436 18.23 -15.81 -3.82
N PRO A 437 18.91 -16.37 -2.81
CA PRO A 437 19.16 -15.67 -1.55
C PRO A 437 20.04 -14.44 -1.72
N LEU A 438 19.97 -13.53 -0.74
CA LEU A 438 20.87 -12.39 -0.64
C LEU A 438 22.34 -12.87 -0.56
N PRO A 439 23.28 -12.18 -1.25
CA PRO A 439 24.70 -12.56 -1.24
C PRO A 439 25.39 -12.28 0.11
N SER A 440 24.78 -11.44 0.94
CA SER A 440 25.32 -11.04 2.25
C SER A 440 25.05 -12.08 3.33
N LYS A 441 26.01 -12.26 4.24
CA LYS A 441 25.91 -13.19 5.37
C LYS A 441 25.35 -12.55 6.63
N ILE A 442 25.38 -11.22 6.72
CA ILE A 442 24.84 -10.46 7.84
C ILE A 442 23.82 -9.48 7.27
N ILE A 443 22.59 -9.53 7.78
CA ILE A 443 21.51 -8.65 7.39
C ILE A 443 21.11 -7.84 8.63
N ILE A 444 21.23 -6.52 8.52
CA ILE A 444 20.85 -5.58 9.58
C ILE A 444 19.58 -4.88 9.14
N VAL A 445 18.58 -4.86 10.01
CA VAL A 445 17.28 -4.25 9.76
C VAL A 445 17.04 -3.17 10.80
N ASP A 446 17.01 -1.91 10.39
CA ASP A 446 16.61 -0.79 11.25
C ASP A 446 15.10 -0.57 11.24
N GLU A 447 14.62 0.01 12.34
CA GLU A 447 13.22 0.39 12.54
C GLU A 447 12.24 -0.79 12.30
N ILE A 448 12.53 -1.97 12.87
CA ILE A 448 11.68 -3.17 12.74
C ILE A 448 10.25 -2.95 13.23
N SER A 449 10.05 -2.03 14.18
CA SER A 449 8.72 -1.62 14.67
C SER A 449 7.85 -0.97 13.59
N MET A 450 8.44 -0.53 12.47
CA MET A 450 7.73 0.09 11.35
C MET A 450 7.41 -0.87 10.20
N ILE A 451 7.98 -2.08 10.19
CA ILE A 451 7.86 -3.01 9.07
C ILE A 451 6.56 -3.83 9.20
N GLY A 452 5.80 -3.93 8.11
CA GLY A 452 4.61 -4.80 8.03
C GLY A 452 4.96 -6.25 7.72
N GLY A 453 4.08 -7.18 8.09
CA GLY A 453 4.31 -8.63 7.99
C GLY A 453 4.73 -9.13 6.60
N GLU A 454 4.07 -8.69 5.53
CA GLU A 454 4.37 -9.17 4.17
C GLU A 454 5.78 -8.81 3.71
N LEU A 455 6.18 -7.54 3.86
CA LEU A 455 7.51 -7.07 3.46
C LEU A 455 8.60 -7.75 4.29
N PHE A 456 8.34 -7.98 5.58
CA PHE A 456 9.24 -8.72 6.45
C PHE A 456 9.39 -10.17 6.00
N TYR A 457 8.30 -10.85 5.64
CA TYR A 457 8.33 -12.20 5.09
C TYR A 457 9.17 -12.28 3.79
N TYR A 458 9.02 -11.33 2.88
CA TYR A 458 9.85 -11.25 1.67
C TYR A 458 11.34 -11.06 1.98
N LEU A 459 11.67 -10.30 3.02
CA LEU A 459 13.05 -10.12 3.45
C LEU A 459 13.65 -11.40 4.04
N ILE A 460 13.00 -12.00 5.04
CA ILE A 460 13.60 -13.13 5.78
C ILE A 460 13.68 -14.41 4.94
N GLN A 461 12.74 -14.63 4.01
CA GLN A 461 12.83 -15.79 3.11
C GLN A 461 14.04 -15.69 2.15
N ALA A 462 14.55 -14.47 1.89
CA ALA A 462 15.74 -14.25 1.07
C ALA A 462 17.06 -14.42 1.85
N ILE A 463 17.01 -14.69 3.16
CA ILE A 463 18.19 -14.88 4.00
C ILE A 463 18.57 -16.37 4.04
N SER A 464 19.80 -16.69 3.64
CA SER A 464 20.30 -18.08 3.66
C SER A 464 20.43 -18.62 5.09
N THR A 465 20.16 -19.91 5.30
CA THR A 465 20.39 -20.58 6.59
C THR A 465 21.86 -20.45 7.01
N GLY A 466 22.11 -20.17 8.30
CA GLY A 466 23.45 -19.90 8.84
C GLY A 466 23.96 -18.48 8.60
N SER A 467 23.17 -17.61 7.97
CA SER A 467 23.38 -16.15 8.00
C SER A 467 22.83 -15.54 9.30
N LYS A 468 23.30 -14.33 9.61
CA LYS A 468 22.90 -13.55 10.78
C LYS A 468 21.89 -12.47 10.41
N LEU A 469 20.82 -12.34 11.19
CA LEU A 469 19.79 -11.32 11.11
C LEU A 469 19.78 -10.49 12.41
N ILE A 470 20.12 -9.22 12.31
CA ILE A 470 20.16 -8.27 13.42
C ILE A 470 19.01 -7.29 13.24
N LEU A 471 18.02 -7.35 14.13
CA LEU A 471 16.85 -6.49 14.13
C LEU A 471 17.06 -5.36 15.13
N LEU A 472 16.86 -4.12 14.70
CA LEU A 472 16.94 -2.92 15.52
C LEU A 472 15.59 -2.22 15.52
N GLY A 473 15.18 -1.71 16.67
CA GLY A 473 13.98 -0.89 16.77
C GLY A 473 13.73 -0.33 18.15
N ASP A 474 12.60 0.36 18.27
CA ASP A 474 12.09 0.89 19.52
C ASP A 474 10.62 0.47 19.64
N VAL A 475 10.37 -0.49 20.52
CA VAL A 475 9.04 -1.07 20.76
C VAL A 475 8.06 -0.09 21.44
N HIS A 476 8.53 1.10 21.83
CA HIS A 476 7.69 2.15 22.45
C HIS A 476 7.41 3.33 21.53
N GLN A 477 7.92 3.32 20.29
CA GLN A 477 7.44 4.24 19.26
C GLN A 477 6.06 3.80 18.77
N LEU A 478 5.39 4.68 18.02
CA LEU A 478 4.19 4.31 17.29
C LEU A 478 4.47 3.06 16.45
N GLU A 479 3.57 2.08 16.54
CA GLU A 479 3.69 0.81 15.81
C GLU A 479 3.56 1.02 14.29
N SER A 480 3.95 -0.02 13.54
CA SER A 480 3.79 -0.06 12.09
C SER A 480 2.33 0.12 11.68
N ILE A 481 2.15 0.83 10.56
CA ILE A 481 0.90 0.83 9.81
C ILE A 481 0.90 -0.44 8.95
N GLY A 482 -0.13 -1.26 9.10
CA GLY A 482 -0.26 -2.55 8.40
C GLY A 482 -0.33 -3.73 9.37
N SER A 483 -0.37 -4.94 8.80
CA SER A 483 -0.58 -6.17 9.56
C SER A 483 0.58 -6.55 10.48
N MET A 484 0.21 -7.18 11.61
CA MET A 484 1.07 -7.73 12.66
C MET A 484 1.76 -6.71 13.58
N ASN A 485 2.45 -7.23 14.60
CA ASN A 485 3.27 -6.48 15.56
C ASN A 485 4.64 -7.14 15.76
N LEU A 486 5.42 -7.21 14.69
CA LEU A 486 6.67 -8.01 14.62
C LEU A 486 7.62 -7.78 15.79
N ALA A 487 7.96 -6.53 16.08
CA ALA A 487 8.96 -6.20 17.10
C ALA A 487 8.52 -6.65 18.50
N LYS A 488 7.24 -6.45 18.82
CA LYS A 488 6.65 -6.83 20.11
C LYS A 488 6.47 -8.33 20.23
N ASP A 489 5.96 -8.98 19.19
CA ASP A 489 5.74 -10.43 19.17
C ASP A 489 7.07 -11.20 19.32
N ILE A 490 8.12 -10.73 18.66
CA ILE A 490 9.48 -11.27 18.79
C ILE A 490 10.00 -11.09 20.23
N LEU A 491 9.87 -9.88 20.79
CA LEU A 491 10.27 -9.57 22.17
C LEU A 491 9.53 -10.45 23.20
N GLU A 492 8.23 -10.65 23.03
CA GLU A 492 7.38 -11.39 23.98
C GLU A 492 7.53 -12.91 23.87
N SER A 493 7.85 -13.45 22.69
CA SER A 493 8.04 -14.91 22.48
C SER A 493 9.23 -15.47 23.28
N LYS A 494 10.26 -14.67 23.54
CA LYS A 494 11.55 -15.14 24.11
C LYS A 494 12.24 -16.27 23.32
N CYS A 495 11.70 -16.66 22.16
CA CYS A 495 12.30 -17.62 21.23
C CYS A 495 13.55 -17.04 20.54
N ILE A 496 13.52 -15.73 20.27
CA ILE A 496 14.61 -14.98 19.66
C ILE A 496 15.37 -14.23 20.74
N ALA A 497 16.70 -14.31 20.69
CA ALA A 497 17.56 -13.56 21.60
C ALA A 497 17.24 -12.06 21.52
N THR A 498 17.00 -11.43 22.67
CA THR A 498 16.61 -10.03 22.72
C THR A 498 17.41 -9.29 23.79
N VAL A 499 17.93 -8.12 23.42
CA VAL A 499 18.68 -7.23 24.32
C VAL A 499 18.03 -5.86 24.33
N GLU A 500 17.63 -5.41 25.51
CA GLU A 500 17.09 -4.07 25.72
C GLU A 500 18.18 -3.15 26.29
N LEU A 501 18.50 -2.09 25.55
CA LEU A 501 19.43 -1.04 25.98
C LEU A 501 18.64 0.06 26.70
N THR A 502 18.94 0.26 27.98
CA THR A 502 18.24 1.23 28.85
C THR A 502 19.12 2.42 29.21
N LYS A 503 20.43 2.22 29.29
CA LYS A 503 21.38 3.29 29.67
C LYS A 503 21.60 4.29 28.54
N ILE A 504 21.22 5.55 28.79
CA ILE A 504 21.56 6.68 27.91
C ILE A 504 23.02 7.10 28.09
N HIS A 505 23.70 7.42 26.98
CA HIS A 505 25.08 7.92 27.02
C HIS A 505 25.18 9.24 27.79
N ARG A 506 26.33 9.49 28.42
CA ARG A 506 26.57 10.73 29.21
C ARG A 506 26.34 12.01 28.41
N GLN A 507 26.67 12.03 27.12
CA GLN A 507 26.39 13.19 26.25
C GLN A 507 24.87 13.36 26.02
N ALA A 508 24.15 12.25 25.83
CA ALA A 508 22.70 12.23 25.64
C ALA A 508 21.93 12.67 26.91
N GLN A 509 22.49 12.46 28.11
CA GLN A 509 21.89 12.93 29.38
C GLN A 509 21.73 14.45 29.46
N LYS A 510 22.53 15.21 28.70
CA LYS A 510 22.43 16.68 28.65
C LYS A 510 21.22 17.17 27.85
N SER A 511 20.70 16.34 26.96
CA SER A 511 19.57 16.65 26.09
C SER A 511 18.25 16.56 26.85
N GLY A 512 17.48 17.64 26.84
CA GLY A 512 16.10 17.70 27.26
C GLY A 512 15.20 16.83 26.39
N ILE A 513 15.46 16.74 25.09
CA ILE A 513 14.67 15.91 24.17
C ILE A 513 14.75 14.45 24.62
N ILE A 514 15.97 13.95 24.84
CA ILE A 514 16.21 12.57 25.24
C ILE A 514 15.69 12.34 26.65
N THR A 515 16.08 13.15 27.63
CA THR A 515 15.68 12.93 29.03
C THR A 515 14.18 13.04 29.26
N GLU A 516 13.47 13.98 28.62
CA GLU A 516 12.01 14.07 28.73
C GLU A 516 11.30 12.94 27.97
N SER A 517 11.85 12.48 26.83
CA SER A 517 11.28 11.33 26.11
C SER A 517 11.40 10.03 26.92
N VAL A 518 12.50 9.83 27.64
CA VAL A 518 12.69 8.69 28.55
C VAL A 518 11.68 8.74 29.69
N LYS A 519 11.48 9.91 30.32
CA LYS A 519 10.46 10.09 31.37
C LYS A 519 9.06 9.73 30.87
N LEU A 520 8.70 10.20 29.67
CA LEU A 520 7.41 9.91 29.05
C LEU A 520 7.25 8.42 28.72
N ARG A 521 8.34 7.74 28.34
CA ARG A 521 8.35 6.31 28.04
C ARG A 521 8.16 5.46 29.30
N GLU A 522 8.95 5.73 30.34
CA GLU A 522 9.08 4.91 31.53
C GLU A 522 8.01 5.18 32.59
N HIS A 523 7.43 6.38 32.60
CA HIS A 523 6.47 6.78 33.61
C HIS A 523 5.12 7.16 32.99
N PRO A 524 4.00 6.76 33.61
CA PRO A 524 2.67 7.21 33.21
C PRO A 524 2.38 8.65 33.66
N VAL A 525 3.40 9.40 34.11
CA VAL A 525 3.24 10.75 34.65
C VAL A 525 3.53 11.76 33.53
N PRO A 526 2.57 12.63 33.18
CA PRO A 526 2.79 13.69 32.21
C PRO A 526 3.94 14.62 32.61
N LEU A 527 4.56 15.26 31.61
CA LEU A 527 5.72 16.15 31.79
C LEU A 527 5.41 17.43 32.59
N TYR A 528 4.14 17.63 32.95
CA TYR A 528 3.63 18.73 33.76
C TYR A 528 2.40 18.29 34.59
N LYS A 529 2.09 19.05 35.64
CA LYS A 529 0.91 18.77 36.50
C LYS A 529 -0.39 19.15 35.81
N SER A 530 -1.47 18.42 36.09
CA SER A 530 -2.80 18.74 35.56
C SER A 530 -3.17 20.21 35.83
N GLY A 531 -3.65 20.90 34.79
CA GLY A 531 -4.02 22.32 34.85
C GLY A 531 -2.86 23.31 34.68
N TRP A 532 -1.61 22.86 34.55
CA TRP A 532 -0.49 23.76 34.29
C TRP A 532 -0.55 24.36 32.88
N THR A 533 -0.27 25.66 32.79
CA THR A 533 0.00 26.40 31.55
C THR A 533 1.30 27.17 31.72
N GLY A 534 1.99 27.41 30.62
CA GLY A 534 3.25 28.14 30.63
C GLY A 534 4.23 27.63 29.60
N HIS A 535 5.45 28.17 29.69
CA HIS A 535 6.52 27.94 28.74
C HIS A 535 7.82 27.63 29.50
N VAL A 536 8.51 26.56 29.13
CA VAL A 536 9.72 26.09 29.82
C VAL A 536 10.70 25.39 28.88
N PHE A 537 12.00 25.64 29.07
CA PHE A 537 13.09 24.90 28.45
C PHE A 537 13.59 23.79 29.38
N ARG A 538 13.89 22.61 28.83
CA ARG A 538 14.38 21.43 29.56
C ARG A 538 15.76 20.99 29.05
N GLY A 539 16.48 20.25 29.88
CA GLY A 539 17.85 19.80 29.61
C GLY A 539 18.91 20.88 29.83
N GLU A 540 20.17 20.46 29.96
CA GLU A 540 21.32 21.37 30.02
C GLU A 540 21.51 22.10 28.68
N LEU A 541 21.23 21.41 27.58
CA LEU A 541 21.32 21.95 26.22
C LEU A 541 20.18 22.91 25.87
N LYS A 542 19.12 22.96 26.68
CA LYS A 542 17.87 23.72 26.39
C LYS A 542 17.29 23.42 25.01
N ASP A 543 17.46 22.19 24.56
CA ASP A 543 17.03 21.67 23.25
C ASP A 543 15.58 21.16 23.25
N PHE A 544 14.91 21.12 24.40
CA PHE A 544 13.48 20.80 24.48
C PHE A 544 12.69 21.97 25.07
N GLU A 545 11.71 22.44 24.31
CA GLU A 545 10.87 23.58 24.64
C GLU A 545 9.42 23.13 24.78
N LEU A 546 8.86 23.19 25.98
CA LEU A 546 7.49 22.81 26.26
C LEU A 546 6.64 24.07 26.44
N GLU A 547 5.56 24.19 25.66
CA GLU A 547 4.60 25.28 25.78
C GLU A 547 3.17 24.77 25.87
N VAL A 548 2.50 25.08 26.97
CA VAL A 548 1.16 24.57 27.27
C VAL A 548 0.21 25.73 27.51
N TYR A 549 -0.93 25.71 26.83
CA TYR A 549 -1.94 26.76 26.88
C TYR A 549 -3.34 26.18 27.08
N SER A 550 -4.23 26.99 27.63
CA SER A 550 -5.60 26.56 27.95
C SER A 550 -6.55 26.58 26.76
N ASP A 551 -6.26 27.37 25.72
CA ASP A 551 -7.12 27.55 24.56
C ASP A 551 -6.44 27.04 23.29
N LYS A 552 -7.08 26.05 22.63
CA LYS A 552 -6.60 25.47 21.38
C LYS A 552 -6.43 26.47 20.24
N THR A 553 -7.09 27.64 20.26
CA THR A 553 -6.89 28.68 19.23
C THR A 553 -5.44 29.17 19.18
N MET A 554 -4.70 29.04 20.28
CA MET A 554 -3.27 29.37 20.35
C MET A 554 -2.38 28.38 19.59
N SER A 555 -2.89 27.21 19.18
CA SER A 555 -2.11 26.17 18.50
C SER A 555 -1.46 26.67 17.22
N MET A 556 -2.27 27.29 16.35
CA MET A 556 -1.77 27.81 15.07
C MET A 556 -0.77 28.94 15.30
N TYR A 557 -1.08 29.88 16.20
CA TYR A 557 -0.19 30.99 16.54
C TYR A 557 1.18 30.49 17.01
N ASN A 558 1.22 29.56 17.97
CA ASN A 558 2.48 29.04 18.52
C ASN A 558 3.30 28.28 17.49
N ILE A 559 2.64 27.55 16.57
CA ILE A 559 3.34 26.88 15.45
C ILE A 559 4.02 27.93 14.54
N LEU A 560 3.28 28.97 14.13
CA LEU A 560 3.80 29.99 13.22
C LEU A 560 4.93 30.80 13.85
N GLU A 561 4.79 31.19 15.12
CA GLU A 561 5.85 31.92 15.83
C GLU A 561 7.09 31.06 16.04
N SER A 562 6.93 29.77 16.39
CA SER A 562 8.05 28.84 16.49
C SER A 562 8.75 28.65 15.15
N PHE A 563 7.99 28.57 14.05
CA PHE A 563 8.56 28.44 12.71
C PHE A 563 9.38 29.66 12.33
N LYS A 564 8.86 30.87 12.54
CA LYS A 564 9.61 32.12 12.30
C LYS A 564 10.88 32.20 13.15
N HIS A 565 10.83 31.67 14.37
CA HIS A 565 11.99 31.64 15.26
C HIS A 565 13.07 30.66 14.80
N TYR A 566 12.70 29.47 14.32
CA TYR A 566 13.66 28.45 13.87
C TYR A 566 14.15 28.64 12.44
N LEU A 567 13.38 29.30 11.58
CA LEU A 567 13.74 29.56 10.18
C LEU A 567 15.15 30.19 10.01
N PRO A 568 15.55 31.25 10.73
CA PRO A 568 16.89 31.82 10.61
C PRO A 568 18.00 30.95 11.23
N MET A 569 17.65 29.92 12.01
CA MET A 569 18.62 29.00 12.62
C MET A 569 18.96 27.82 11.70
N ALA A 570 18.04 27.47 10.79
CA ALA A 570 18.22 26.39 9.83
C ALA A 570 19.03 26.85 8.61
N THR A 571 19.86 25.96 8.09
CA THR A 571 20.58 26.20 6.83
C THR A 571 19.70 25.97 5.61
N ASP A 572 18.75 25.04 5.73
CA ASP A 572 17.81 24.67 4.68
C ASP A 572 16.44 24.31 5.28
N ILE A 573 15.36 24.56 4.53
CA ILE A 573 13.98 24.30 4.97
C ILE A 573 13.69 22.81 5.25
N THR A 574 14.49 21.90 4.71
CA THR A 574 14.41 20.47 4.98
C THR A 574 14.81 20.11 6.42
N GLU A 575 15.56 20.97 7.11
CA GLU A 575 15.97 20.79 8.51
C GLU A 575 14.83 21.05 9.52
N ILE A 576 13.82 21.83 9.12
CA ILE A 576 12.66 22.17 9.96
C ILE A 576 11.47 21.30 9.57
N GLN A 577 10.82 20.68 10.56
CA GLN A 577 9.59 19.93 10.33
C GLN A 577 8.52 20.24 11.36
N ILE A 578 7.32 20.56 10.88
CA ILE A 578 6.14 20.66 11.72
C ILE A 578 5.41 19.32 11.74
N LEU A 579 5.08 18.83 12.93
CA LEU A 579 4.44 17.53 13.16
C LEU A 579 3.15 17.70 13.96
N VAL A 580 2.04 17.24 13.38
CA VAL A 580 0.72 17.24 14.05
C VAL A 580 0.01 15.90 13.85
N PRO A 581 -0.94 15.50 14.71
CA PRO A 581 -1.63 14.20 14.55
C PRO A 581 -2.57 14.17 13.33
N ILE A 582 -3.18 15.31 13.00
CA ILE A 582 -4.37 15.38 12.14
C ILE A 582 -4.09 16.03 10.78
N LYS A 583 -4.65 15.43 9.72
CA LYS A 583 -4.50 15.93 8.34
C LYS A 583 -5.38 17.13 8.01
N GLU A 584 -6.64 17.10 8.48
CA GLU A 584 -7.69 17.97 7.95
C GLU A 584 -8.64 18.62 8.97
N ARG A 585 -8.71 18.07 10.18
CA ARG A 585 -9.67 18.50 11.22
C ARG A 585 -9.03 19.57 12.10
N GLY A 586 -9.78 20.62 12.45
CA GLY A 586 -9.27 21.70 13.31
C GLY A 586 -8.36 22.69 12.59
N GLU A 587 -8.01 23.77 13.29
CA GLU A 587 -7.17 24.83 12.71
C GLU A 587 -5.70 24.38 12.56
N ALA A 588 -5.12 23.75 13.58
CA ALA A 588 -3.76 23.22 13.57
C ALA A 588 -3.67 21.83 12.90
N CYS A 589 -4.15 21.73 11.65
CA CYS A 589 -4.04 20.52 10.84
C CYS A 589 -3.01 20.65 9.72
N VAL A 590 -2.50 19.53 9.20
CA VAL A 590 -1.49 19.50 8.12
C VAL A 590 -1.86 20.43 6.96
N PHE A 591 -3.12 20.43 6.52
CA PHE A 591 -3.57 21.28 5.41
C PHE A 591 -3.40 22.77 5.71
N ASN A 592 -3.96 23.25 6.81
CA ASN A 592 -3.94 24.67 7.15
C ASN A 592 -2.53 25.16 7.48
N ILE A 593 -1.76 24.34 8.21
CA ILE A 593 -0.38 24.67 8.57
C ILE A 593 0.48 24.81 7.31
N ASN A 594 0.41 23.86 6.38
CA ASN A 594 1.20 23.95 5.15
C ASN A 594 0.90 25.23 4.36
N ASN A 595 -0.38 25.60 4.20
CA ASN A 595 -0.74 26.83 3.48
C ASN A 595 -0.24 28.08 4.21
N ALA A 596 -0.38 28.15 5.53
CA ALA A 596 0.09 29.32 6.29
C ALA A 596 1.61 29.45 6.31
N ILE A 597 2.33 28.33 6.39
CA ILE A 597 3.80 28.32 6.36
C ILE A 597 4.30 28.66 4.96
N GLN A 598 3.65 28.19 3.90
CA GLN A 598 3.96 28.60 2.54
C GLN A 598 3.88 30.12 2.38
N GLU A 599 2.85 30.77 2.91
CA GLU A 599 2.74 32.24 2.83
C GLU A 599 3.83 32.98 3.63
N ILE A 600 4.46 32.34 4.62
CA ILE A 600 5.59 32.91 5.38
C ILE A 600 6.92 32.64 4.66
N TYR A 601 7.13 31.43 4.17
CA TYR A 601 8.41 30.97 3.62
C TYR A 601 8.56 31.27 2.13
N ASN A 602 7.50 31.06 1.35
CA ASN A 602 7.46 31.17 -0.10
C ASN A 602 6.15 31.84 -0.57
N PRO A 603 5.94 33.14 -0.24
CA PRO A 603 4.73 33.88 -0.62
C PRO A 603 4.56 33.94 -2.14
N TYR A 604 3.34 34.23 -2.60
CA TYR A 604 3.06 34.31 -4.02
C TYR A 604 3.95 35.35 -4.73
N ASP A 605 4.55 34.92 -5.83
CA ASP A 605 5.33 35.77 -6.74
C ASP A 605 4.88 35.50 -8.18
N SER A 606 4.51 36.56 -8.90
CA SER A 606 4.03 36.45 -10.29
C SER A 606 5.13 36.04 -11.29
N LEU A 607 6.39 36.01 -10.87
CA LEU A 607 7.52 35.59 -11.72
C LEU A 607 7.76 34.08 -11.73
N HIS A 608 7.21 33.35 -10.75
CA HIS A 608 7.44 31.92 -10.59
C HIS A 608 6.21 31.10 -11.02
N ASN A 609 6.45 29.91 -11.57
CA ASN A 609 5.36 29.01 -11.95
C ASN A 609 4.74 28.33 -10.73
N GLU A 610 3.44 28.00 -10.83
CA GLU A 610 2.71 27.26 -9.80
C GLU A 610 1.76 26.22 -10.40
N VAL A 611 1.45 25.18 -9.61
CA VAL A 611 0.52 24.11 -9.97
C VAL A 611 -0.46 23.82 -8.85
N THR A 612 -1.73 23.64 -9.22
CA THR A 612 -2.77 23.25 -8.25
C THR A 612 -2.84 21.73 -8.13
N ILE A 613 -2.78 21.23 -6.90
CA ILE A 613 -2.84 19.80 -6.58
C ILE A 613 -4.02 19.50 -5.66
N GLN A 614 -4.80 18.47 -6.01
CA GLN A 614 -5.94 18.06 -5.21
C GLN A 614 -5.46 17.34 -3.94
N PHE A 615 -5.85 17.85 -2.76
CA PHE A 615 -5.50 17.24 -1.48
C PHE A 615 -6.65 16.39 -0.91
N ALA A 616 -7.84 16.97 -0.79
CA ALA A 616 -9.08 16.30 -0.36
C ALA A 616 -10.27 16.84 -1.16
N LYS A 617 -11.47 16.24 -1.08
CA LYS A 617 -12.63 16.56 -1.97
C LYS A 617 -12.83 18.07 -2.26
N ASN A 618 -12.66 18.92 -1.26
CA ASN A 618 -12.84 20.37 -1.35
C ASN A 618 -11.57 21.18 -0.96
N LYS A 619 -10.41 20.54 -0.87
CA LYS A 619 -9.15 21.17 -0.44
C LYS A 619 -8.06 20.94 -1.48
N LYS A 620 -7.33 22.00 -1.81
CA LYS A 620 -6.27 21.98 -2.83
C LYS A 620 -5.03 22.67 -2.26
N PHE A 621 -3.87 22.15 -2.61
CA PHE A 621 -2.60 22.84 -2.44
C PHE A 621 -2.23 23.56 -3.72
N ILE A 622 -1.51 24.65 -3.58
CA ILE A 622 -0.78 25.30 -4.67
C ILE A 622 0.69 24.98 -4.39
N ILE A 623 1.37 24.36 -5.34
CA ILE A 623 2.81 24.11 -5.27
C ILE A 623 3.49 25.09 -6.20
N ARG A 624 4.42 25.87 -5.65
CA ARG A 624 5.24 26.88 -6.30
C ARG A 624 6.67 26.36 -6.46
N GLU A 625 7.43 26.99 -7.34
CA GLU A 625 8.90 26.85 -7.32
C GLU A 625 9.43 27.27 -5.94
N ASN A 626 10.49 26.62 -5.48
CA ASN A 626 11.10 26.70 -4.14
C ASN A 626 10.27 26.11 -2.98
N ASP A 627 9.09 25.53 -3.24
CA ASP A 627 8.36 24.86 -2.16
C ASP A 627 9.02 23.56 -1.70
N LYS A 628 8.98 23.35 -0.38
CA LYS A 628 9.18 22.03 0.21
C LYS A 628 7.95 21.17 -0.08
N ILE A 629 8.14 20.01 -0.70
CA ILE A 629 7.08 19.07 -1.04
C ILE A 629 7.29 17.71 -0.38
N MET A 630 6.23 16.90 -0.34
CA MET A 630 6.26 15.52 0.11
C MET A 630 5.55 14.60 -0.90
N VAL A 631 6.17 13.46 -1.17
CA VAL A 631 5.63 12.39 -2.01
C VAL A 631 4.59 11.59 -1.22
N MET A 632 3.43 11.36 -1.81
CA MET A 632 2.27 10.70 -1.15
C MET A 632 2.01 9.28 -1.66
N LYS A 633 2.58 8.92 -2.82
CA LYS A 633 2.47 7.58 -3.41
C LYS A 633 3.81 7.20 -4.03
N ASN A 634 4.16 5.93 -3.93
CA ASN A 634 5.36 5.42 -4.58
C ASN A 634 5.24 5.60 -6.09
N ASN A 635 6.34 6.02 -6.72
CA ASN A 635 6.47 6.09 -8.16
C ASN A 635 7.82 5.49 -8.56
N TYR A 636 7.76 4.35 -9.24
CA TYR A 636 8.93 3.59 -9.62
C TYR A 636 9.51 3.97 -10.98
N LYS A 637 8.88 4.92 -11.68
CA LYS A 637 9.20 5.28 -13.07
C LYS A 637 9.84 6.66 -13.19
N THR A 638 10.11 7.32 -12.07
CA THR A 638 10.84 8.59 -12.05
C THR A 638 12.28 8.41 -12.50
N THR A 639 12.83 9.46 -13.08
CA THR A 639 14.24 9.53 -13.50
C THR A 639 14.87 10.78 -12.92
N ASP A 640 16.19 10.78 -12.80
CA ASP A 640 16.94 12.03 -12.65
C ASP A 640 17.14 12.71 -14.02
N VAL A 641 17.77 13.89 -14.00
CA VAL A 641 18.10 14.68 -15.21
C VAL A 641 19.10 14.00 -16.15
N ASP A 642 19.84 13.00 -15.67
CA ASP A 642 20.78 12.21 -16.49
C ASP A 642 20.06 11.00 -17.16
N GLY A 643 18.75 10.84 -16.92
CA GLY A 643 17.93 9.76 -17.47
C GLY A 643 18.04 8.44 -16.72
N LYS A 644 18.74 8.40 -15.58
CA LYS A 644 18.80 7.21 -14.74
C LYS A 644 17.46 7.02 -14.04
N LYS A 645 16.90 5.82 -14.13
CA LYS A 645 15.67 5.46 -13.38
C LYS A 645 15.96 5.43 -11.90
N VAL A 646 15.28 6.28 -11.13
CA VAL A 646 15.40 6.36 -9.67
C VAL A 646 13.99 6.47 -9.08
N PRO A 647 13.51 5.45 -8.35
CA PRO A 647 12.16 5.45 -7.78
C PRO A 647 12.05 6.46 -6.63
N ILE A 648 10.90 7.14 -6.54
CA ILE A 648 10.52 7.94 -5.37
C ILE A 648 9.45 7.21 -4.55
N PHE A 649 9.51 7.34 -3.24
CA PHE A 649 8.68 6.63 -2.28
C PHE A 649 7.84 7.60 -1.44
N ASN A 650 6.69 7.12 -0.97
CA ASN A 650 5.81 7.87 -0.05
C ASN A 650 6.59 8.31 1.20
N GLY A 651 6.41 9.57 1.60
CA GLY A 651 7.08 10.20 2.73
C GLY A 651 8.39 10.91 2.38
N GLN A 652 8.99 10.62 1.21
CA GLN A 652 10.18 11.36 0.76
C GLN A 652 9.84 12.83 0.49
N GLN A 653 10.78 13.70 0.82
CA GLN A 653 10.67 15.14 0.69
C GLN A 653 11.67 15.67 -0.34
N GLY A 654 11.34 16.81 -0.92
CA GLY A 654 12.23 17.53 -1.82
C GLY A 654 11.86 19.00 -1.93
N ILE A 655 12.71 19.76 -2.61
CA ILE A 655 12.47 21.18 -2.90
C ILE A 655 12.25 21.31 -4.39
N VAL A 656 11.12 21.89 -4.80
CA VAL A 656 10.86 22.19 -6.20
C VAL A 656 11.84 23.25 -6.66
N LYS A 657 12.63 22.99 -7.69
CA LYS A 657 13.58 23.97 -8.25
C LYS A 657 13.00 24.66 -9.47
N GLU A 658 12.24 23.95 -10.29
CA GLU A 658 11.64 24.49 -11.52
C GLU A 658 10.36 23.72 -11.88
N ILE A 659 9.37 24.44 -12.40
CA ILE A 659 8.14 23.89 -12.97
C ILE A 659 8.05 24.32 -14.44
N ASP A 660 8.34 23.40 -15.36
CA ASP A 660 8.18 23.62 -16.79
C ASP A 660 6.75 23.22 -17.22
N LEU A 661 5.85 24.20 -17.23
CA LEU A 661 4.45 24.01 -17.63
C LEU A 661 4.31 23.61 -19.11
N SER A 662 5.26 23.99 -19.96
CA SER A 662 5.23 23.70 -21.40
C SER A 662 5.52 22.22 -21.69
N LYS A 663 6.47 21.64 -20.94
CA LYS A 663 6.80 20.21 -21.03
C LYS A 663 5.97 19.36 -20.08
N GLY A 664 5.32 19.97 -19.09
CA GLY A 664 4.61 19.25 -18.03
C GLY A 664 5.55 18.47 -17.12
N LEU A 665 6.71 19.06 -16.80
CA LEU A 665 7.75 18.48 -15.97
C LEU A 665 8.01 19.38 -14.75
N MET A 666 8.28 18.76 -13.61
CA MET A 666 8.72 19.43 -12.39
C MET A 666 10.09 18.88 -12.01
N TYR A 667 11.06 19.77 -11.79
CA TYR A 667 12.40 19.41 -11.36
C TYR A 667 12.51 19.62 -9.85
N VAL A 668 12.83 18.54 -9.14
CA VAL A 668 12.83 18.53 -7.67
C VAL A 668 14.18 18.07 -7.17
N ASP A 669 14.75 18.85 -6.26
CA ASP A 669 15.94 18.48 -5.51
C ASP A 669 15.55 17.55 -4.36
N MET A 670 16.07 16.31 -4.40
CA MET A 670 15.78 15.26 -3.43
C MET A 670 17.11 14.61 -2.98
N PRO A 671 17.87 15.26 -2.08
CA PRO A 671 19.26 14.87 -1.79
C PRO A 671 19.40 13.46 -1.19
N TYR A 672 18.35 12.93 -0.55
CA TYR A 672 18.32 11.56 -0.03
C TYR A 672 17.88 10.51 -1.07
N VAL A 673 17.66 10.91 -2.31
CA VAL A 673 17.17 10.08 -3.41
C VAL A 673 18.18 10.05 -4.55
N SER A 674 18.66 11.22 -4.97
CA SER A 674 19.68 11.38 -6.01
C SER A 674 20.48 12.65 -5.75
N ASP A 675 21.76 12.61 -6.12
CA ASP A 675 22.65 13.79 -6.13
C ASP A 675 22.31 14.76 -7.28
N LYS A 676 21.31 14.41 -8.10
CA LYS A 676 20.82 15.15 -9.26
C LYS A 676 19.34 15.49 -9.08
N LEU A 677 18.88 16.49 -9.83
CA LEU A 677 17.46 16.84 -9.84
C LEU A 677 16.63 15.67 -10.37
N MET A 678 15.56 15.36 -9.65
CA MET A 678 14.55 14.39 -10.04
C MET A 678 13.52 15.03 -10.97
N ILE A 679 13.14 14.32 -12.04
CA ILE A 679 12.11 14.75 -12.99
C ILE A 679 10.78 14.08 -12.62
N ILE A 680 9.79 14.90 -12.30
CA ILE A 680 8.44 14.46 -11.95
C ILE A 680 7.44 14.87 -13.05
N PRO A 681 6.90 13.92 -13.83
CA PRO A 681 5.96 14.22 -14.91
C PRO A 681 4.57 14.57 -14.38
N LYS A 682 3.85 15.40 -15.14
CA LYS A 682 2.49 15.88 -14.83
C LYS A 682 1.48 14.79 -14.44
N SER A 683 1.60 13.59 -15.02
CA SER A 683 0.77 12.44 -14.65
C SER A 683 0.86 12.05 -13.17
N THR A 684 1.93 12.46 -12.48
CA THR A 684 2.24 12.09 -11.10
C THR A 684 2.18 13.27 -10.12
N TRP A 685 1.93 14.49 -10.58
CA TRP A 685 1.78 15.63 -9.67
C TRP A 685 0.64 15.41 -8.64
N SER A 686 -0.41 14.68 -9.02
CA SER A 686 -1.50 14.32 -8.08
C SER A 686 -1.07 13.46 -6.88
N SER A 687 0.15 12.91 -6.88
CA SER A 687 0.74 12.21 -5.74
C SER A 687 1.69 13.08 -4.89
N LEU A 688 1.69 14.40 -5.08
CA LEU A 688 2.48 15.34 -4.29
C LEU A 688 1.59 16.16 -3.36
N GLN A 689 2.20 16.76 -2.34
CA GLN A 689 1.60 17.81 -1.51
C GLN A 689 2.70 18.73 -0.97
N LEU A 690 2.32 19.85 -0.35
CA LEU A 690 3.24 20.66 0.46
C LEU A 690 3.81 19.83 1.63
N GLY A 691 5.10 20.06 1.93
CA GLY A 691 5.90 19.25 2.84
C GLY A 691 6.37 19.94 4.11
N TYR A 692 5.95 21.19 4.38
CA TYR A 692 6.30 21.95 5.58
C TYR A 692 5.78 21.29 6.86
N ALA A 693 4.54 20.82 6.82
CA ALA A 693 3.91 20.06 7.89
C ALA A 693 3.51 18.66 7.44
N SER A 694 3.60 17.68 8.34
CA SER A 694 3.19 16.31 8.09
C SER A 694 2.60 15.67 9.34
N THR A 695 1.97 14.50 9.18
CA THR A 695 1.46 13.76 10.33
C THR A 695 2.59 13.06 11.07
N VAL A 696 2.49 12.94 12.40
CA VAL A 696 3.48 12.19 13.22
C VAL A 696 3.76 10.79 12.64
N ALA A 697 2.71 10.05 12.27
CA ALA A 697 2.84 8.73 11.65
C ALA A 697 3.66 8.72 10.34
N LYS A 698 3.55 9.77 9.53
CA LYS A 698 4.33 9.89 8.28
C LYS A 698 5.80 10.28 8.51
N SER A 699 6.10 10.83 9.68
CA SER A 699 7.45 11.21 10.06
C SER A 699 8.25 10.07 10.71
N GLN A 700 7.62 8.91 10.95
CA GLN A 700 8.32 7.73 11.47
C GLN A 700 9.52 7.38 10.55
N GLY A 701 10.63 6.96 11.14
CA GLY A 701 11.89 6.70 10.44
C GLY A 701 12.58 7.95 9.85
N SER A 702 11.99 9.14 10.00
CA SER A 702 12.64 10.42 9.71
C SER A 702 13.10 11.09 11.01
N GLN A 703 14.07 12.00 10.94
CA GLN A 703 14.37 12.97 12.00
C GLN A 703 14.77 14.27 11.32
N TYR A 704 14.70 15.37 12.05
CA TYR A 704 14.91 16.73 11.59
C TYR A 704 15.70 17.46 12.66
N GLU A 705 16.48 18.47 12.26
CA GLU A 705 17.23 19.24 13.25
C GLU A 705 16.28 19.98 14.18
N TYR A 706 15.26 20.62 13.60
CA TYR A 706 14.26 21.40 14.31
C TYR A 706 12.87 20.79 14.11
N VAL A 707 12.21 20.42 15.19
CA VAL A 707 10.83 19.91 15.16
C VAL A 707 9.91 20.84 15.93
N ILE A 708 8.77 21.16 15.32
CA ILE A 708 7.66 21.85 15.97
C ILE A 708 6.48 20.89 16.03
N GLY A 709 6.19 20.40 17.23
CA GLY A 709 5.09 19.50 17.50
C GLY A 709 3.90 20.21 18.12
N CYS A 710 2.69 19.89 17.65
CA CYS A 710 1.47 20.42 18.24
C CYS A 710 0.40 19.35 18.48
N VAL A 711 -0.21 19.36 19.68
CA VAL A 711 -1.33 18.48 20.04
C VAL A 711 -2.45 19.28 20.73
N ASP A 712 -3.67 19.21 20.19
CA ASP A 712 -4.87 19.87 20.71
C ASP A 712 -6.10 18.93 20.68
N TYR A 713 -7.26 19.36 21.22
CA TYR A 713 -8.50 18.57 21.16
C TYR A 713 -9.18 18.47 19.79
N SER A 714 -8.58 19.05 18.74
CA SER A 714 -8.97 18.69 17.37
C SER A 714 -8.52 17.27 17.03
N THR A 715 -7.54 16.74 17.76
CA THR A 715 -7.08 15.36 17.69
C THR A 715 -8.11 14.40 18.29
N PRO A 716 -8.53 13.35 17.56
CA PRO A 716 -9.43 12.33 18.10
C PRO A 716 -8.87 11.66 19.36
N PRO A 717 -9.69 11.36 20.38
CA PRO A 717 -9.22 10.73 21.62
C PRO A 717 -8.40 9.45 21.43
N ALA A 718 -8.74 8.63 20.42
CA ALA A 718 -8.01 7.41 20.11
C ALA A 718 -6.56 7.65 19.63
N MET A 719 -6.23 8.85 19.15
CA MET A 719 -4.87 9.23 18.74
C MET A 719 -4.10 9.97 19.83
N LEU A 720 -4.76 10.37 20.93
CA LEU A 720 -4.10 11.03 22.06
C LEU A 720 -3.39 9.98 22.91
N THR A 721 -2.20 9.59 22.49
CA THR A 721 -1.41 8.53 23.13
C THR A 721 0.02 8.99 23.43
N LYS A 722 0.64 8.34 24.42
CA LYS A 722 2.01 8.65 24.82
C LYS A 722 2.99 8.30 23.71
N GLU A 723 2.70 7.25 22.94
CA GLU A 723 3.52 6.79 21.81
C GLU A 723 3.54 7.85 20.70
N LEU A 724 2.43 8.55 20.47
CA LEU A 724 2.36 9.66 19.51
C LEU A 724 3.25 10.84 19.96
N VAL A 725 3.15 11.25 21.22
CA VAL A 725 3.97 12.35 21.76
C VAL A 725 5.46 11.95 21.79
N TYR A 726 5.76 10.73 22.22
CA TYR A 726 7.12 10.18 22.22
C TYR A 726 7.74 10.13 20.82
N THR A 727 6.98 9.63 19.84
CA THR A 727 7.44 9.56 18.45
C THR A 727 7.73 10.95 17.91
N LEU A 728 6.84 11.92 18.18
CA LEU A 728 7.03 13.32 17.80
C LEU A 728 8.34 13.88 18.36
N MET A 729 8.55 13.76 19.67
CA MET A 729 9.72 14.31 20.37
C MET A 729 11.02 13.72 19.81
N THR A 730 11.05 12.41 19.58
CA THR A 730 12.24 11.69 19.09
C THR A 730 12.54 11.93 17.61
N ARG A 731 11.69 12.66 16.87
CA ARG A 731 12.01 13.11 15.51
C ARG A 731 13.00 14.27 15.50
N ALA A 732 13.27 14.94 16.63
CA ALA A 732 14.19 16.07 16.68
C ALA A 732 15.62 15.62 17.01
N THR A 733 16.62 16.22 16.37
CA THR A 733 18.04 15.99 16.67
C THR A 733 18.76 17.17 17.32
N LYS A 734 18.32 18.41 17.08
CA LYS A 734 18.91 19.62 17.69
C LYS A 734 17.95 20.38 18.60
N LEU A 735 16.69 20.56 18.21
CA LEU A 735 15.71 21.31 19.00
C LEU A 735 14.28 20.80 18.74
N CYS A 736 13.53 20.53 19.80
CA CYS A 736 12.11 20.18 19.74
C CYS A 736 11.25 21.17 20.51
N LYS A 737 10.34 21.85 19.83
CA LYS A 737 9.17 22.50 20.44
C LYS A 737 8.03 21.50 20.55
N LEU A 738 7.53 21.27 21.75
CA LEU A 738 6.24 20.61 21.96
C LEU A 738 5.26 21.64 22.51
N CYS A 739 4.28 22.02 21.69
CA CYS A 739 3.22 22.92 22.09
C CYS A 739 1.86 22.20 22.12
N GLY A 740 0.95 22.59 23.00
CA GLY A 740 -0.35 21.93 23.02
C GLY A 740 -1.35 22.47 24.03
N GLU A 741 -2.61 22.13 23.80
CA GLU A 741 -3.68 22.43 24.74
C GLU A 741 -3.51 21.59 26.01
N THR A 742 -3.59 22.24 27.18
CA THR A 742 -3.32 21.64 28.50
C THR A 742 -3.95 20.27 28.68
N ARG A 743 -5.22 20.13 28.33
CA ARG A 743 -5.96 18.89 28.59
C ARG A 743 -5.68 17.81 27.53
N ALA A 744 -5.59 18.18 26.25
CA ALA A 744 -5.32 17.24 25.17
C ALA A 744 -3.91 16.63 25.28
N LEU A 745 -2.90 17.47 25.51
CA LEU A 745 -1.53 17.01 25.64
C LEU A 745 -1.33 16.19 26.94
N TYR A 746 -2.00 16.57 28.03
CA TYR A 746 -1.97 15.81 29.29
C TYR A 746 -2.62 14.43 29.13
N GLN A 747 -3.77 14.37 28.46
CA GLN A 747 -4.43 13.11 28.12
C GLN A 747 -3.53 12.23 27.26
N ALA A 748 -2.89 12.81 26.23
CA ALA A 748 -1.97 12.06 25.38
C ALA A 748 -0.81 11.47 26.19
N MET A 749 -0.18 12.24 27.06
CA MET A 749 0.92 11.74 27.90
C MET A 749 0.48 10.71 28.95
N SER A 750 -0.80 10.74 29.37
CA SER A 750 -1.35 9.83 30.39
C SER A 750 -1.92 8.53 29.81
N THR A 751 -2.18 8.50 28.51
CA THR A 751 -2.85 7.39 27.85
C THR A 751 -1.83 6.61 27.04
N SER A 752 -1.57 5.36 27.40
CA SER A 752 -0.88 4.45 26.50
C SER A 752 -1.92 3.73 25.67
N PHE A 753 -1.78 3.81 24.36
CA PHE A 753 -2.45 2.86 23.49
C PHE A 753 -1.52 1.67 23.37
N VAL A 754 -1.44 0.86 24.42
CA VAL A 754 -1.01 -0.53 24.22
C VAL A 754 -2.14 -1.19 23.45
N SER A 755 -2.14 -1.01 22.13
CA SER A 755 -2.87 -1.94 21.27
C SER A 755 -2.23 -3.29 21.55
N THR A 756 -2.90 -4.15 22.31
CA THR A 756 -2.62 -5.58 22.19
C THR A 756 -3.16 -5.97 20.83
N LYS A 757 -2.41 -5.63 19.77
CA LYS A 757 -2.63 -6.13 18.42
C LYS A 757 -2.75 -7.64 18.54
N SER A 758 -3.87 -8.17 18.07
CA SER A 758 -4.19 -9.58 18.23
C SER A 758 -3.51 -10.38 17.12
N THR A 759 -2.31 -10.89 17.40
CA THR A 759 -1.44 -11.60 16.44
C THR A 759 -1.15 -13.03 16.88
N PHE A 760 -0.81 -13.88 15.91
CA PHE A 760 -0.48 -15.29 16.14
C PHE A 760 1.02 -15.54 16.34
N LEU A 761 1.87 -14.62 15.90
CA LEU A 761 3.32 -14.82 15.73
C LEU A 761 4.00 -15.21 17.04
N LYS A 762 3.66 -14.56 18.15
CA LYS A 762 4.20 -14.92 19.48
C LYS A 762 3.91 -16.39 19.82
N GLN A 763 2.64 -16.80 19.71
CA GLN A 763 2.22 -18.18 19.98
C GLN A 763 2.87 -19.18 19.03
N LEU A 764 3.01 -18.83 17.74
CA LEU A 764 3.66 -19.66 16.73
C LEU A 764 5.17 -19.79 16.96
N LEU A 765 5.83 -18.74 17.44
CA LEU A 765 7.24 -18.80 17.86
C LEU A 765 7.41 -19.71 19.08
N ASP A 766 6.50 -19.62 20.05
CA ASP A 766 6.50 -20.41 21.29
C ASP A 766 6.07 -21.88 21.08
N ASN A 767 5.57 -22.23 19.89
CA ASN A 767 4.91 -23.51 19.57
C ASN A 767 3.66 -23.78 20.42
N GLU A 768 2.91 -22.73 20.80
CA GLU A 768 1.65 -22.83 21.55
C GLU A 768 0.43 -23.12 20.65
N ILE A 769 0.57 -22.96 19.33
CA ILE A 769 -0.49 -23.19 18.33
C ILE A 769 0.12 -23.92 17.13
N ASP A 770 -0.44 -25.08 16.78
CA ASP A 770 -0.06 -25.86 15.60
C ASP A 770 -1.02 -25.61 14.40
N ASP A 771 -0.53 -25.90 13.19
CA ASP A 771 -1.38 -25.99 11.99
C ASP A 771 -2.44 -27.09 12.20
N ILE A 772 -3.73 -26.74 12.08
CA ILE A 772 -4.87 -27.68 12.12
C ILE A 772 -5.04 -28.38 10.77
#